data_AF-A0AAV2QXA8-F1
#
_entry.id   AF-A0AAV2QXA8-F1
#
_cell.length_a   1.000
_cell.length_b   1.000
_cell.length_c   1.000
_cell.angle_alpha   90.00
_cell.angle_beta   90.00
_cell.angle_gamma   90.00
#
_symmetry.space_group_name_H-M   'P 1'
#
loop_
_entity.id
_entity.type
_entity.pdbx_description
1 polymer ?
#
loop_
_entity_poly.entity_id
_entity_poly.type
_entity_poly.pdbx_seq_one_letter_code
_entity_poly.pdbx_strand_id
1 'polypeptide(L)'
;SRRAVMVGHGTWNERWSAALLPCTLLLLALLTGQCWGLQVGMEYDYTYYGEVWVGIPEIRKQVAGVAIRADVQFQVVDVDHILGRIQNFEVGDMNGDLPCDMEARLPVENWGPLPDPADAKMIEDPFRFNMVDVPRGEYVMEVSPDEPHWMTDIRKTIAQIFRIYPLMKNIHHASSGLSYGDFTAKEETLFGKCTGWYQVNPLKDDVKLQEDMRVLTDMEEDSQMGRGAFVDKLWRVSRKVDFAQCEEFVKVRDLSMQNECGERPYQCNRGDLGRSNNGQYLLRGSESDMRLEEAIIDDWAIMEPYAMGEKGYQTEQIRAISKQILKVYATRPVRKQLVHETGLNITSWRYDLQPPPHHAGRQPSFDELMVGIDLDPTIVPGIMSDMLQGICDISKKLNSVSADDFVNDYDIIIFNMNYLELEQIQEMNNKLTVDGSFDGVQCWKTWIKFLTVSGAKPTQEFLLRELKANRLGRDLITNFFANVAANAQSTYILKSLIEYVAEVQGNGDDDMTMLCVYQLTYMSNWCVQPVVKAGLTDPTCGHQHCDPSLVNDIFFPFLDRGIRNQTLPHWQRVIYMVMLCNIRSTFKNDVLRPFITGETPSSNGVRLNAIASLSLYKMPPETREECMDMLSAVLNDFSESSSIRACSYMIQLTWRPTPAWWHLKAIDTWKEPNRQIASLSFKSTIIKYTSDRRLKWLDLIIPIMKPAPSSGASMSSIQHYYYKILTTGWESTWMNSFLVSRSDEVYPERYVQFEQPMRVGTWFPQTQVMRY
;
A
#
# COMPACT_ATOMS: atom_id res chain seq x y z
N SER A 1 -37.19 -82.03 5.51
CA SER A 1 -36.84 -83.20 6.34
C SER A 1 -36.26 -84.27 5.43
N ARG A 2 -35.27 -85.02 5.95
CA ARG A 2 -34.53 -86.16 5.35
C ARG A 2 -33.29 -85.83 4.51
N ARG A 3 -32.15 -86.05 5.19
CA ARG A 3 -30.77 -86.26 4.72
C ARG A 3 -30.59 -87.62 4.05
N ALA A 4 -29.46 -87.72 3.32
CA ALA A 4 -28.48 -88.83 3.23
C ALA A 4 -28.27 -89.35 1.77
N VAL A 5 -27.08 -89.66 1.25
CA VAL A 5 -25.68 -89.71 1.75
C VAL A 5 -24.73 -89.94 0.52
N MET A 6 -23.52 -89.36 0.61
CA MET A 6 -22.17 -89.68 0.04
C MET A 6 -21.95 -90.24 -1.38
N VAL A 7 -20.95 -89.70 -2.09
CA VAL A 7 -19.56 -90.22 -2.42
C VAL A 7 -18.91 -89.13 -3.32
N GLY A 8 -17.65 -88.72 -3.29
CA GLY A 8 -16.41 -89.08 -2.59
C GLY A 8 -15.29 -88.11 -3.03
N HIS A 9 -14.20 -88.10 -2.27
CA HIS A 9 -13.03 -87.22 -2.41
C HIS A 9 -12.29 -87.36 -3.75
N GLY A 10 -11.90 -86.21 -4.32
CA GLY A 10 -10.86 -86.09 -5.34
C GLY A 10 -10.07 -84.80 -5.11
N THR A 11 -8.81 -84.96 -4.71
CA THR A 11 -7.83 -83.91 -4.39
C THR A 11 -7.64 -82.92 -5.54
N TRP A 12 -8.02 -81.66 -5.33
CA TRP A 12 -7.75 -80.56 -6.26
C TRP A 12 -6.38 -79.92 -5.95
N ASN A 13 -5.59 -79.76 -7.01
CA ASN A 13 -4.20 -79.30 -7.01
C ASN A 13 -4.02 -77.88 -6.43
N GLU A 14 -3.24 -77.76 -5.36
CA GLU A 14 -2.66 -76.52 -4.80
C GLU A 14 -1.56 -75.86 -5.68
N ARG A 15 -1.52 -76.15 -6.99
CA ARG A 15 -0.46 -75.62 -7.89
C ARG A 15 -0.87 -74.46 -8.79
N TRP A 16 -2.14 -74.04 -8.78
CA TRP A 16 -2.62 -72.95 -9.64
C TRP A 16 -2.85 -71.61 -8.91
N SER A 17 -2.86 -71.60 -7.57
CA SER A 17 -3.05 -70.39 -6.76
C SER A 17 -1.78 -69.56 -6.55
N ALA A 18 -0.59 -70.15 -6.71
CA ALA A 18 0.69 -69.44 -6.51
C ALA A 18 1.20 -68.67 -7.74
N ALA A 19 0.70 -68.97 -8.95
CA ALA A 19 1.08 -68.28 -10.19
C ALA A 19 0.11 -67.15 -10.57
N LEU A 20 -1.15 -67.23 -10.14
CA LEU A 20 -2.14 -66.19 -10.41
C LEU A 20 -1.95 -64.95 -9.53
N LEU A 21 -1.57 -65.11 -8.26
CA LEU A 21 -1.33 -63.97 -7.35
C LEU A 21 -0.25 -62.98 -7.84
N PRO A 22 0.96 -63.42 -8.25
CA PRO A 22 1.98 -62.50 -8.76
C PRO A 22 1.59 -61.90 -10.10
N CYS A 23 0.87 -62.63 -10.97
CA CYS A 23 0.36 -62.08 -12.23
C CYS A 23 -0.77 -61.05 -12.02
N THR A 24 -1.66 -61.24 -11.04
CA THR A 24 -2.69 -60.24 -10.69
C THR A 24 -2.09 -59.04 -9.94
N LEU A 25 -1.03 -59.22 -9.15
CA LEU A 25 -0.30 -58.11 -8.52
C LEU A 25 0.53 -57.33 -9.55
N LEU A 26 1.12 -57.98 -10.55
CA LEU A 26 1.77 -57.31 -11.69
C LEU A 26 0.75 -56.59 -12.59
N LEU A 27 -0.43 -57.17 -12.83
CA LEU A 27 -1.51 -56.51 -13.56
C LEU A 27 -2.12 -55.34 -12.78
N LEU A 28 -2.26 -55.45 -11.45
CA LEU A 28 -2.69 -54.34 -10.59
C LEU A 28 -1.63 -53.23 -10.52
N ALA A 29 -0.33 -53.58 -10.47
CA ALA A 29 0.77 -52.60 -10.54
C ALA A 29 0.90 -51.95 -11.93
N LEU A 30 0.52 -52.65 -13.00
CA LEU A 30 0.43 -52.09 -14.37
C LEU A 30 -0.87 -51.27 -14.58
N LEU A 31 -1.92 -51.48 -13.77
CA LEU A 31 -3.19 -50.76 -13.83
C LEU A 31 -3.25 -49.52 -12.92
N THR A 32 -2.30 -49.32 -12.01
CA THR A 32 -2.13 -48.07 -11.24
C THR A 32 -1.24 -47.05 -11.95
N GLY A 33 -1.04 -47.20 -13.27
CA GLY A 33 -0.47 -46.16 -14.13
C GLY A 33 -1.41 -44.96 -14.27
N GLN A 34 -1.72 -44.31 -13.16
CA GLN A 34 -2.17 -42.94 -13.18
C GLN A 34 -0.93 -42.10 -13.48
N CYS A 35 -0.98 -41.48 -14.64
CA CYS A 35 -0.04 -40.50 -15.12
C CYS A 35 -0.25 -39.21 -14.30
N TRP A 36 0.80 -38.70 -13.67
CA TRP A 36 0.82 -37.49 -12.82
C TRP A 36 1.80 -36.48 -13.44
N GLY A 37 1.45 -35.19 -13.44
CA GLY A 37 2.28 -34.11 -14.03
C GLY A 37 3.71 -34.06 -13.52
N LEU A 38 3.80 -33.67 -12.25
CA LEU A 38 4.94 -33.91 -11.39
C LEU A 38 4.75 -35.31 -10.81
N GLN A 39 5.54 -36.26 -11.28
CA GLN A 39 5.40 -37.66 -10.91
C GLN A 39 6.09 -37.90 -9.58
N VAL A 40 5.35 -38.49 -8.63
CA VAL A 40 5.93 -38.95 -7.37
C VAL A 40 7.09 -39.90 -7.65
N GLY A 41 8.20 -39.65 -6.96
CA GLY A 41 9.44 -40.40 -7.15
C GLY A 41 10.25 -39.97 -8.38
N MET A 42 9.92 -38.83 -9.01
CA MET A 42 10.74 -38.20 -10.04
C MET A 42 11.44 -36.93 -9.53
N GLU A 43 12.59 -36.68 -10.13
CA GLU A 43 13.46 -35.55 -9.96
C GLU A 43 13.53 -34.78 -11.28
N TYR A 44 13.45 -33.45 -11.18
CA TYR A 44 13.45 -32.54 -12.30
C TYR A 44 14.54 -31.49 -12.08
N ASP A 45 15.45 -31.37 -13.03
CA ASP A 45 16.50 -30.36 -13.00
C ASP A 45 16.20 -29.26 -14.03
N TYR A 46 16.24 -28.02 -13.56
CA TYR A 46 15.91 -26.81 -14.30
C TYR A 46 17.07 -25.82 -14.29
N THR A 47 17.26 -25.12 -15.40
CA THR A 47 18.05 -23.89 -15.41
C THR A 47 17.13 -22.73 -15.06
N TYR A 48 17.55 -21.88 -14.13
CA TYR A 48 16.84 -20.69 -13.70
C TYR A 48 17.64 -19.44 -14.01
N TYR A 49 16.94 -18.43 -14.51
CA TYR A 49 17.47 -17.09 -14.74
C TYR A 49 16.42 -16.06 -14.31
N GLY A 50 16.80 -15.16 -13.42
CA GLY A 50 15.96 -14.04 -12.98
C GLY A 50 16.70 -12.73 -13.17
N GLU A 51 16.03 -11.69 -13.62
CA GLU A 51 16.60 -10.35 -13.72
C GLU A 51 15.60 -9.31 -13.21
N VAL A 52 16.13 -8.20 -12.72
CA VAL A 52 15.39 -6.99 -12.41
C VAL A 52 16.23 -5.78 -12.79
N TRP A 53 15.60 -4.77 -13.38
CA TRP A 53 16.26 -3.51 -13.67
C TRP A 53 15.32 -2.34 -13.49
N VAL A 54 15.92 -1.19 -13.17
CA VAL A 54 15.23 0.08 -12.98
C VAL A 54 15.87 1.15 -13.84
N GLY A 55 15.05 1.99 -14.46
CA GLY A 55 15.52 3.16 -15.20
C GLY A 55 14.41 4.07 -15.69
N ILE A 56 14.79 5.08 -16.46
CA ILE A 56 13.88 6.03 -17.11
C ILE A 56 14.18 6.05 -18.62
N PRO A 57 13.70 5.04 -19.37
CA PRO A 57 14.11 4.82 -20.76
C PRO A 57 13.81 6.00 -21.69
N GLU A 58 12.84 6.85 -21.34
CA GLU A 58 12.47 8.05 -22.10
C GLU A 58 13.54 9.16 -22.03
N ILE A 59 14.32 9.23 -20.94
CA ILE A 59 15.43 10.19 -20.78
C ILE A 59 16.70 9.62 -21.39
N ARG A 60 17.06 8.42 -20.94
CA ARG A 60 18.25 7.69 -21.38
C ARG A 60 17.97 6.21 -21.23
N LYS A 61 18.48 5.40 -22.15
CA LYS A 61 18.43 3.94 -22.05
C LYS A 61 19.31 3.36 -20.94
N GLN A 62 19.90 4.18 -20.09
CA GLN A 62 20.72 3.71 -18.98
C GLN A 62 19.82 3.12 -17.90
N VAL A 63 20.15 1.91 -17.46
CA VAL A 63 19.49 1.20 -16.37
C VAL A 63 20.51 0.73 -15.34
N ALA A 64 20.03 0.56 -14.11
CA ALA A 64 20.69 -0.23 -13.10
C ALA A 64 19.90 -1.53 -12.92
N GLY A 65 20.57 -2.67 -12.92
CA GLY A 65 19.92 -3.97 -12.80
C GLY A 65 20.79 -5.01 -12.13
N VAL A 66 20.14 -6.08 -11.68
CA VAL A 66 20.73 -7.25 -11.07
C VAL A 66 20.10 -8.48 -11.72
N ALA A 67 20.90 -9.52 -11.93
CA ALA A 67 20.45 -10.80 -12.41
C ALA A 67 21.01 -11.93 -11.55
N ILE A 68 20.24 -13.01 -11.49
CA ILE A 68 20.59 -14.27 -10.83
C ILE A 68 20.49 -15.40 -11.84
N ARG A 69 21.41 -16.35 -11.74
CA ARG A 69 21.33 -17.62 -12.48
C ARG A 69 21.67 -18.76 -11.53
N ALA A 70 20.97 -19.88 -11.69
CA ALA A 70 21.17 -21.05 -10.87
C ALA A 70 20.61 -22.30 -11.56
N ASP A 71 21.01 -23.45 -11.07
CA ASP A 71 20.34 -24.72 -11.35
C ASP A 71 19.37 -25.02 -10.20
N VAL A 72 18.17 -25.49 -10.54
CA VAL A 72 17.11 -25.77 -9.57
C VAL A 72 16.68 -27.21 -9.73
N GLN A 73 16.80 -27.97 -8.65
CA GLN A 73 16.40 -29.36 -8.56
C GLN A 73 15.13 -29.50 -7.72
N PHE A 74 14.13 -30.18 -8.27
CA PHE A 74 12.90 -30.53 -7.54
C PHE A 74 12.68 -32.04 -7.51
N GLN A 75 12.48 -32.58 -6.31
CA GLN A 75 12.09 -33.97 -6.08
C GLN A 75 10.66 -34.03 -5.55
N VAL A 76 9.81 -34.76 -6.27
CA VAL A 76 8.40 -34.95 -5.89
C VAL A 76 8.33 -36.14 -4.95
N VAL A 77 8.15 -35.88 -3.65
CA VAL A 77 8.17 -36.93 -2.61
C VAL A 77 6.81 -37.60 -2.51
N ASP A 78 5.74 -36.81 -2.52
CA ASP A 78 4.35 -37.28 -2.55
C ASP A 78 3.46 -36.22 -3.24
N VAL A 79 2.13 -36.39 -3.13
CA VAL A 79 1.13 -35.52 -3.75
C VAL A 79 1.26 -34.07 -3.29
N ASP A 80 1.58 -33.86 -2.02
CA ASP A 80 1.52 -32.55 -1.39
C ASP A 80 2.92 -31.94 -1.21
N HIS A 81 3.96 -32.77 -1.09
CA HIS A 81 5.29 -32.34 -0.69
C HIS A 81 6.34 -32.44 -1.80
N ILE A 82 6.99 -31.31 -2.07
CA ILE A 82 8.14 -31.20 -2.97
C ILE A 82 9.36 -30.76 -2.19
N LEU A 83 10.50 -31.39 -2.46
CA LEU A 83 11.80 -30.96 -2.00
C LEU A 83 12.50 -30.19 -3.11
N GLY A 84 12.91 -28.96 -2.83
CA GLY A 84 13.67 -28.10 -3.73
C GLY A 84 15.11 -27.95 -3.26
N ARG A 85 16.02 -27.76 -4.22
CA ARG A 85 17.40 -27.33 -3.97
C ARG A 85 17.83 -26.38 -5.09
N ILE A 86 18.48 -25.28 -4.71
CA ILE A 86 19.15 -24.37 -5.65
C ILE A 86 20.64 -24.72 -5.65
N GLN A 87 21.30 -24.67 -6.79
CA GLN A 87 22.72 -25.00 -6.95
C GLN A 87 23.38 -24.02 -7.92
N ASN A 88 24.69 -23.83 -7.79
CA ASN A 88 25.47 -22.97 -8.67
C ASN A 88 24.88 -21.55 -8.71
N PHE A 89 24.47 -21.04 -7.55
CA PHE A 89 23.80 -19.75 -7.45
C PHE A 89 24.81 -18.61 -7.68
N GLU A 90 24.61 -17.88 -8.77
CA GLU A 90 25.45 -16.75 -9.16
C GLU A 90 24.61 -15.49 -9.37
N VAL A 91 25.18 -14.37 -8.98
CA VAL A 91 24.61 -13.03 -9.11
C VAL A 91 25.52 -12.22 -10.02
N GLY A 92 24.94 -11.32 -10.79
CA GLY A 92 25.68 -10.29 -11.48
C GLY A 92 24.89 -9.00 -11.56
N ASP A 93 25.60 -7.91 -11.77
CA ASP A 93 25.05 -6.56 -11.83
C ASP A 93 25.22 -5.95 -13.24
N MET A 94 24.39 -4.94 -13.52
CA MET A 94 24.50 -4.13 -14.72
C MET A 94 24.23 -2.67 -14.37
N ASN A 95 25.13 -1.78 -14.80
CA ASN A 95 24.88 -0.34 -14.83
C ASN A 95 25.35 0.19 -16.19
N GLY A 96 24.40 0.39 -17.11
CA GLY A 96 24.73 0.71 -18.49
C GLY A 96 23.51 0.90 -19.39
N ASP A 97 23.75 1.18 -20.67
CA ASP A 97 22.68 1.37 -21.64
C ASP A 97 22.04 0.03 -22.05
N LEU A 98 20.70 -0.02 -22.05
CA LEU A 98 19.93 -1.17 -22.52
C LEU A 98 20.16 -1.41 -24.02
N PRO A 99 20.15 -2.69 -24.46
CA PRO A 99 20.10 -3.03 -25.87
C PRO A 99 18.83 -2.44 -26.54
N CYS A 100 18.86 -2.32 -27.88
CA CYS A 100 17.71 -1.80 -28.64
C CYS A 100 16.45 -2.66 -28.49
N ASP A 101 16.62 -3.94 -28.19
CA ASP A 101 15.55 -4.88 -27.86
C ASP A 101 15.33 -4.89 -26.34
N MET A 102 14.23 -4.30 -25.88
CA MET A 102 13.88 -4.29 -24.45
C MET A 102 13.35 -5.63 -23.95
N GLU A 103 13.08 -6.60 -24.84
CA GLU A 103 12.68 -7.96 -24.47
C GLU A 103 13.90 -8.90 -24.32
N ALA A 104 15.07 -8.46 -24.78
CA ALA A 104 16.32 -9.20 -24.64
C ALA A 104 16.78 -9.22 -23.17
N ARG A 105 17.51 -10.28 -22.80
CA ARG A 105 18.13 -10.42 -21.48
C ARG A 105 19.09 -9.26 -21.21
N LEU A 106 19.20 -8.89 -19.94
CA LEU A 106 20.22 -7.93 -19.49
C LEU A 106 21.62 -8.47 -19.83
N PRO A 107 22.47 -7.66 -20.50
CA PRO A 107 23.86 -8.02 -20.77
C PRO A 107 24.71 -7.90 -19.50
N VAL A 108 24.54 -8.85 -18.58
CA VAL A 108 25.30 -8.93 -17.33
C VAL A 108 26.66 -9.58 -17.60
N GLU A 109 27.74 -8.87 -17.25
CA GLU A 109 29.13 -9.29 -17.53
C GLU A 109 29.88 -9.85 -16.30
N ASN A 110 29.45 -9.52 -15.07
CA ASN A 110 30.14 -9.84 -13.81
C ASN A 110 29.45 -10.93 -12.99
N TRP A 111 29.38 -12.16 -13.50
CA TRP A 111 28.79 -13.27 -12.75
C TRP A 111 29.74 -13.79 -11.67
N GLY A 112 29.24 -13.94 -10.44
CA GLY A 112 29.98 -14.55 -9.34
C GLY A 112 29.06 -15.08 -8.23
N PRO A 113 29.60 -15.87 -7.30
CA PRO A 113 28.84 -16.32 -6.12
C PRO A 113 28.49 -15.13 -5.22
N LEU A 114 27.60 -15.37 -4.24
CA LEU A 114 27.31 -14.37 -3.21
C LEU A 114 28.61 -13.97 -2.46
N PRO A 115 28.78 -12.67 -2.11
CA PRO A 115 29.98 -12.20 -1.43
C PRO A 115 30.22 -12.85 -0.06
N ASP A 116 29.16 -13.16 0.69
CA ASP A 116 29.25 -13.87 1.96
C ASP A 116 29.24 -15.40 1.72
N PRO A 117 30.32 -16.13 2.10
CA PRO A 117 30.37 -17.58 1.96
C PRO A 117 29.31 -18.34 2.76
N ALA A 118 28.84 -17.79 3.90
CA ALA A 118 27.78 -18.40 4.69
C ALA A 118 26.45 -18.34 3.92
N ASP A 119 26.13 -17.18 3.34
CA ASP A 119 24.94 -16.99 2.52
C ASP A 119 24.98 -17.82 1.23
N ALA A 120 26.14 -17.86 0.57
CA ALA A 120 26.37 -18.67 -0.62
C ALA A 120 26.10 -20.16 -0.38
N LYS A 121 26.42 -20.65 0.82
CA LYS A 121 26.13 -22.04 1.20
C LYS A 121 24.66 -22.23 1.58
N MET A 122 24.11 -21.29 2.35
CA MET A 122 22.76 -21.40 2.90
C MET A 122 21.68 -21.37 1.81
N ILE A 123 21.84 -20.53 0.77
CA ILE A 123 20.87 -20.48 -0.34
C ILE A 123 20.74 -21.83 -1.06
N GLU A 124 21.82 -22.63 -1.08
CA GLU A 124 21.87 -23.97 -1.70
C GLU A 124 21.34 -25.10 -0.80
N ASP A 125 20.97 -24.80 0.45
CA ASP A 125 20.38 -25.80 1.33
C ASP A 125 19.00 -26.26 0.82
N PRO A 126 18.65 -27.56 0.95
CA PRO A 126 17.34 -28.04 0.54
C PRO A 126 16.21 -27.43 1.36
N PHE A 127 15.09 -27.18 0.71
CA PHE A 127 13.85 -26.70 1.32
C PHE A 127 12.66 -27.56 0.91
N ARG A 128 11.58 -27.52 1.70
CA ARG A 128 10.34 -28.24 1.40
C ARG A 128 9.22 -27.25 1.19
N PHE A 129 8.31 -27.53 0.26
CA PHE A 129 7.13 -26.70 0.05
C PHE A 129 5.93 -27.50 -0.44
N ASN A 130 4.75 -26.91 -0.26
CA ASN A 130 3.46 -27.49 -0.59
C ASN A 130 2.83 -26.77 -1.78
N MET A 131 2.51 -27.49 -2.85
CA MET A 131 1.93 -26.88 -4.06
C MET A 131 0.50 -26.37 -3.85
N VAL A 132 -0.22 -26.96 -2.89
CA VAL A 132 -1.63 -26.75 -2.60
C VAL A 132 -1.84 -25.57 -1.65
N ASP A 133 -2.94 -24.83 -1.82
CA ASP A 133 -3.41 -23.90 -0.80
C ASP A 133 -3.81 -24.70 0.45
N VAL A 134 -2.98 -24.64 1.48
CA VAL A 134 -3.20 -25.36 2.72
C VAL A 134 -4.26 -24.66 3.60
N PRO A 135 -5.08 -25.40 4.38
CA PRO A 135 -5.96 -24.81 5.38
C PRO A 135 -5.21 -23.86 6.33
N ARG A 136 -5.92 -22.86 6.87
CA ARG A 136 -5.35 -21.91 7.85
C ARG A 136 -4.65 -22.66 9.00
N GLY A 137 -3.35 -22.48 9.14
CA GLY A 137 -2.52 -23.06 10.21
C GLY A 137 -1.53 -24.12 9.76
N GLU A 138 -1.59 -24.55 8.50
CA GLU A 138 -0.59 -25.41 7.88
C GLU A 138 0.49 -24.60 7.17
N TYR A 139 1.67 -25.19 6.98
CA TYR A 139 2.82 -24.53 6.35
C TYR A 139 2.74 -24.66 4.82
N VAL A 140 3.17 -23.61 4.13
CA VAL A 140 3.36 -23.60 2.67
C VAL A 140 4.79 -23.93 2.29
N MET A 141 5.74 -23.63 3.17
CA MET A 141 7.16 -23.86 2.98
C MET A 141 7.83 -24.12 4.34
N GLU A 142 8.81 -24.99 4.36
CA GLU A 142 9.65 -25.31 5.51
C GLU A 142 11.11 -24.96 5.13
N VAL A 143 11.72 -24.09 5.92
CA VAL A 143 13.07 -23.54 5.71
C VAL A 143 13.89 -23.62 6.98
N SER A 144 15.21 -23.38 6.91
CA SER A 144 16.03 -23.35 8.12
C SER A 144 15.58 -22.22 9.07
N PRO A 145 15.56 -22.41 10.40
CA PRO A 145 15.24 -21.34 11.35
C PRO A 145 16.20 -20.14 11.30
N ASP A 146 17.44 -20.37 10.86
CA ASP A 146 18.48 -19.34 10.74
C ASP A 146 18.50 -18.67 9.36
N GLU A 147 17.55 -19.02 8.48
CA GLU A 147 17.47 -18.48 7.13
C GLU A 147 16.95 -17.04 7.10
N PRO A 148 17.66 -16.10 6.45
CA PRO A 148 17.16 -14.74 6.31
C PRO A 148 15.99 -14.67 5.32
N HIS A 149 15.05 -13.78 5.60
CA HIS A 149 13.78 -13.69 4.86
C HIS A 149 13.94 -13.49 3.34
N TRP A 150 14.96 -12.74 2.90
CA TRP A 150 15.22 -12.54 1.48
C TRP A 150 15.51 -13.85 0.73
N MET A 151 16.16 -14.83 1.36
CA MET A 151 16.43 -16.14 0.75
C MET A 151 15.14 -16.94 0.63
N THR A 152 14.32 -16.92 1.68
CA THR A 152 12.99 -17.53 1.68
C THR A 152 12.12 -16.94 0.57
N ASP A 153 12.18 -15.62 0.34
CA ASP A 153 11.41 -14.97 -0.73
C ASP A 153 11.92 -15.32 -2.14
N ILE A 154 13.23 -15.53 -2.33
CA ILE A 154 13.77 -16.08 -3.58
C ILE A 154 13.23 -17.51 -3.81
N ARG A 155 13.25 -18.36 -2.78
CA ARG A 155 12.71 -19.73 -2.87
C ARG A 155 11.21 -19.74 -3.17
N LYS A 156 10.44 -18.88 -2.50
CA LYS A 156 9.01 -18.69 -2.79
C LYS A 156 8.80 -18.26 -4.23
N THR A 157 9.63 -17.35 -4.73
CA THR A 157 9.53 -16.85 -6.11
C THR A 157 9.69 -17.97 -7.14
N ILE A 158 10.71 -18.81 -6.97
CA ILE A 158 10.96 -19.95 -7.85
C ILE A 158 9.84 -21.01 -7.71
N ALA A 159 9.42 -21.32 -6.48
CA ALA A 159 8.34 -22.29 -6.24
C ALA A 159 6.99 -21.81 -6.82
N GLN A 160 6.70 -20.51 -6.77
CA GLN A 160 5.46 -19.92 -7.28
C GLN A 160 5.30 -20.10 -8.81
N ILE A 161 6.39 -20.30 -9.56
CA ILE A 161 6.34 -20.62 -11.00
C ILE A 161 5.52 -21.90 -11.26
N PHE A 162 5.58 -22.87 -10.35
CA PHE A 162 4.85 -24.14 -10.45
C PHE A 162 3.41 -24.03 -9.96
N ARG A 163 3.07 -22.97 -9.23
CA ARG A 163 1.75 -22.73 -8.63
C ARG A 163 0.82 -22.01 -9.60
N ILE A 164 0.62 -22.62 -10.77
CA ILE A 164 -0.38 -22.20 -11.75
C ILE A 164 -1.54 -23.19 -11.79
N TYR A 165 -2.74 -22.69 -12.10
CA TYR A 165 -3.97 -23.50 -12.04
C TYR A 165 -3.87 -24.87 -12.76
N PRO A 166 -3.32 -24.98 -14.00
CA PRO A 166 -3.15 -26.28 -14.66
C PRO A 166 -2.29 -27.28 -13.88
N LEU A 167 -1.19 -26.82 -13.28
CA LEU A 167 -0.26 -27.68 -12.54
C LEU A 167 -0.80 -28.03 -11.15
N MET A 168 -1.43 -27.08 -10.46
CA MET A 168 -2.09 -27.33 -9.17
C MET A 168 -3.22 -28.37 -9.29
N LYS A 169 -3.93 -28.37 -10.43
CA LYS A 169 -4.99 -29.34 -10.69
C LYS A 169 -4.48 -30.78 -10.85
N ASN A 170 -3.25 -30.98 -11.32
CA ASN A 170 -2.63 -32.31 -11.41
C ASN A 170 -2.56 -33.01 -10.04
N ILE A 171 -2.48 -32.21 -8.96
CA ILE A 171 -2.33 -32.67 -7.59
C ILE A 171 -3.69 -32.94 -6.93
N HIS A 172 -4.70 -32.10 -7.22
CA HIS A 172 -6.00 -32.17 -6.56
C HIS A 172 -6.97 -33.25 -7.06
N HIS A 173 -6.58 -34.11 -8.02
CA HIS A 173 -7.42 -35.17 -8.59
C HIS A 173 -8.86 -34.72 -8.92
N ALA A 174 -9.04 -33.48 -9.39
CA ALA A 174 -10.36 -32.97 -9.70
C ALA A 174 -10.94 -33.76 -10.88
N SER A 175 -12.08 -34.42 -10.67
CA SER A 175 -12.75 -35.31 -11.63
C SER A 175 -13.22 -34.66 -12.94
N SER A 176 -13.05 -33.34 -13.08
CA SER A 176 -13.32 -32.56 -14.29
C SER A 176 -12.03 -32.33 -15.07
N GLY A 177 -12.00 -32.60 -16.37
CA GLY A 177 -10.85 -32.31 -17.27
C GLY A 177 -10.41 -30.84 -17.25
N LEU A 178 -9.24 -30.53 -17.80
CA LEU A 178 -8.67 -29.18 -17.84
C LEU A 178 -9.67 -28.17 -18.43
N SER A 179 -9.83 -27.01 -17.80
CA SER A 179 -10.65 -25.93 -18.38
C SER A 179 -9.92 -25.38 -19.60
N TYR A 180 -10.54 -25.55 -20.78
CA TYR A 180 -10.00 -25.11 -22.05
C TYR A 180 -10.39 -23.67 -22.38
N GLY A 181 -9.46 -22.94 -23.01
CA GLY A 181 -9.67 -21.57 -23.41
C GLY A 181 -9.42 -20.59 -22.27
N ASP A 182 -10.24 -19.54 -22.21
CA ASP A 182 -10.04 -18.42 -21.31
C ASP A 182 -10.87 -18.60 -20.02
N PHE A 183 -10.24 -18.52 -18.86
CA PHE A 183 -10.92 -18.59 -17.57
C PHE A 183 -10.19 -17.76 -16.50
N THR A 184 -10.82 -17.57 -15.35
CA THR A 184 -10.21 -16.93 -14.18
C THR A 184 -10.15 -17.88 -13.00
N ALA A 185 -9.12 -17.73 -12.18
CA ALA A 185 -8.95 -18.46 -10.93
C ALA A 185 -8.43 -17.51 -9.85
N LYS A 186 -8.91 -17.67 -8.61
CA LYS A 186 -8.39 -16.94 -7.46
C LYS A 186 -7.28 -17.76 -6.82
N GLU A 187 -6.12 -17.15 -6.61
CA GLU A 187 -4.90 -17.84 -6.18
C GLU A 187 -4.10 -16.97 -5.20
N GLU A 188 -3.42 -17.61 -4.25
CA GLU A 188 -2.47 -16.93 -3.39
C GLU A 188 -1.13 -16.77 -4.12
N THR A 189 -0.66 -15.52 -4.23
CA THR A 189 0.57 -15.13 -4.91
C THR A 189 1.53 -14.44 -3.92
N LEU A 190 2.77 -14.18 -4.36
CA LEU A 190 3.73 -13.35 -3.63
C LEU A 190 3.16 -11.97 -3.26
N PHE A 191 2.20 -11.46 -4.05
CA PHE A 191 1.63 -10.14 -3.87
C PHE A 191 0.40 -10.11 -2.97
N GLY A 192 -0.21 -11.25 -2.68
CA GLY A 192 -1.53 -11.36 -2.04
C GLY A 192 -2.45 -12.36 -2.74
N LYS A 193 -3.73 -12.37 -2.37
CA LYS A 193 -4.74 -13.26 -2.95
C LYS A 193 -5.41 -12.58 -4.14
N CYS A 194 -4.99 -12.95 -5.34
CA CYS A 194 -5.32 -12.23 -6.57
C CYS A 194 -6.14 -13.09 -7.53
N THR A 195 -6.86 -12.44 -8.44
CA THR A 195 -7.52 -13.12 -9.56
C THR A 195 -6.53 -13.24 -10.73
N GLY A 196 -6.19 -14.47 -11.11
CA GLY A 196 -5.41 -14.79 -12.30
C GLY A 196 -6.31 -15.09 -13.50
N TRP A 197 -6.00 -14.46 -14.64
CA TRP A 197 -6.60 -14.75 -15.94
C TRP A 197 -5.73 -15.76 -16.69
N TYR A 198 -6.33 -16.84 -17.13
CA TYR A 198 -5.66 -17.95 -17.80
C TYR A 198 -6.18 -18.12 -19.21
N GLN A 199 -5.27 -18.41 -20.13
CA GLN A 199 -5.57 -18.87 -21.48
C GLN A 199 -4.77 -20.14 -21.75
N VAL A 200 -5.47 -21.27 -21.94
CA VAL A 200 -4.85 -22.59 -22.10
C VAL A 200 -5.20 -23.19 -23.46
N ASN A 201 -4.18 -23.36 -24.30
CA ASN A 201 -4.34 -23.86 -25.67
C ASN A 201 -3.34 -24.98 -25.99
N PRO A 202 -3.75 -26.04 -26.69
CA PRO A 202 -2.80 -27.02 -27.22
C PRO A 202 -1.95 -26.38 -28.31
N LEU A 203 -0.66 -26.76 -28.40
CA LEU A 203 0.18 -26.37 -29.52
C LEU A 203 -0.29 -27.07 -30.80
N LYS A 204 -0.16 -26.36 -31.92
CA LYS A 204 -0.33 -26.94 -33.26
C LYS A 204 0.87 -27.84 -33.60
N ASP A 205 0.65 -28.85 -34.43
CA ASP A 205 1.66 -29.88 -34.74
C ASP A 205 2.96 -29.32 -35.34
N ASP A 206 2.87 -28.26 -36.14
CA ASP A 206 4.01 -27.57 -36.75
C ASP A 206 4.90 -26.88 -35.70
N VAL A 207 4.30 -26.20 -34.74
CA VAL A 207 5.01 -25.55 -33.62
C VAL A 207 5.51 -26.60 -32.63
N LYS A 208 4.72 -27.66 -32.39
CA LYS A 208 5.12 -28.78 -31.54
C LYS A 208 6.42 -29.41 -32.03
N LEU A 209 6.55 -29.67 -33.33
CA LEU A 209 7.77 -30.26 -33.91
C LEU A 209 9.01 -29.41 -33.66
N GLN A 210 8.89 -28.08 -33.72
CA GLN A 210 9.99 -27.17 -33.43
C GLN A 210 10.42 -27.25 -31.96
N GLU A 211 9.46 -27.24 -31.03
CA GLU A 211 9.73 -27.40 -29.60
C GLU A 211 10.30 -28.78 -29.28
N ASP A 212 9.82 -29.85 -29.91
CA ASP A 212 10.36 -31.20 -29.71
C ASP A 212 11.82 -31.30 -30.17
N MET A 213 12.18 -30.68 -31.30
CA MET A 213 13.59 -30.63 -31.72
C MET A 213 14.45 -29.81 -30.77
N ARG A 214 13.91 -28.72 -30.20
CA ARG A 214 14.61 -27.91 -29.20
C ARG A 214 14.85 -28.72 -27.93
N VAL A 215 13.80 -29.36 -27.41
CA VAL A 215 13.86 -30.23 -26.23
C VAL A 215 14.87 -31.37 -26.43
N LEU A 216 14.89 -32.00 -27.61
CA LEU A 216 15.90 -33.03 -27.93
C LEU A 216 17.35 -32.52 -27.97
N THR A 217 17.54 -31.22 -28.22
CA THR A 217 18.87 -30.60 -28.27
C THR A 217 19.33 -30.15 -26.89
N ASP A 218 18.40 -29.59 -26.10
CA ASP A 218 18.69 -28.96 -24.82
C ASP A 218 18.61 -29.94 -23.63
N MET A 219 17.87 -31.05 -23.74
CA MET A 219 17.74 -32.03 -22.65
C MET A 219 18.93 -32.98 -22.58
N GLU A 220 19.51 -33.10 -21.39
CA GLU A 220 20.57 -34.05 -21.08
C GLU A 220 20.03 -35.47 -20.83
N GLU A 221 18.90 -35.58 -20.13
CA GLU A 221 18.26 -36.87 -19.82
C GLU A 221 16.74 -36.72 -19.71
N ASP A 222 15.98 -37.56 -20.42
CA ASP A 222 14.52 -37.65 -20.25
C ASP A 222 14.10 -39.10 -20.04
N SER A 223 13.94 -39.48 -18.77
CA SER A 223 13.52 -40.83 -18.39
C SER A 223 12.01 -41.09 -18.54
N GLN A 224 11.25 -40.06 -18.95
CA GLN A 224 9.81 -40.13 -19.21
C GLN A 224 9.49 -40.27 -20.70
N MET A 225 10.37 -39.80 -21.59
CA MET A 225 10.24 -39.97 -23.04
C MET A 225 10.14 -41.47 -23.43
N GLY A 226 9.14 -41.81 -24.25
CA GLY A 226 8.93 -43.16 -24.77
C GLY A 226 8.26 -44.16 -23.82
N ARG A 227 7.88 -43.76 -22.59
CA ARG A 227 6.97 -44.57 -21.76
C ARG A 227 5.57 -44.48 -22.36
N GLY A 228 4.98 -45.61 -22.76
CA GLY A 228 3.66 -45.68 -23.41
C GLY A 228 2.46 -45.12 -22.61
N ALA A 229 2.69 -44.61 -21.41
CA ALA A 229 1.69 -43.96 -20.57
C ALA A 229 1.78 -42.41 -20.61
N PHE A 230 2.94 -41.82 -20.91
CA PHE A 230 3.10 -40.36 -20.94
C PHE A 230 2.57 -39.79 -22.27
N VAL A 231 1.51 -38.99 -22.21
CA VAL A 231 0.89 -38.40 -23.40
C VAL A 231 1.77 -37.27 -23.91
N ASP A 232 2.35 -37.46 -25.10
CA ASP A 232 3.22 -36.48 -25.73
C ASP A 232 2.41 -35.36 -26.42
N LYS A 233 1.78 -34.51 -25.61
CA LYS A 233 1.04 -33.32 -26.08
C LYS A 233 1.59 -32.07 -25.40
N LEU A 234 1.82 -31.03 -26.20
CA LEU A 234 2.31 -29.74 -25.70
C LEU A 234 1.16 -28.73 -25.55
N TRP A 235 1.25 -27.94 -24.49
CA TRP A 235 0.29 -26.92 -24.09
C TRP A 235 0.98 -25.59 -23.90
N ARG A 236 0.35 -24.53 -24.41
CA ARG A 236 0.73 -23.14 -24.14
C ARG A 236 -0.27 -22.57 -23.16
N VAL A 237 0.23 -22.09 -22.04
CA VAL A 237 -0.56 -21.42 -21.01
C VAL A 237 -0.08 -19.98 -20.89
N SER A 238 -0.99 -19.03 -21.00
CA SER A 238 -0.74 -17.63 -20.61
C SER A 238 -1.48 -17.33 -19.32
N ARG A 239 -0.81 -16.66 -18.39
CA ARG A 239 -1.35 -16.22 -17.11
C ARG A 239 -1.16 -14.71 -16.99
N LYS A 240 -2.17 -14.00 -16.50
CA LYS A 240 -2.07 -12.58 -16.13
C LYS A 240 -2.70 -12.34 -14.77
N VAL A 241 -2.01 -11.61 -13.89
CA VAL A 241 -2.56 -11.26 -12.57
C VAL A 241 -3.34 -9.97 -12.64
N ASP A 242 -4.59 -9.98 -12.16
CA ASP A 242 -5.42 -8.78 -12.00
C ASP A 242 -5.18 -8.15 -10.63
N PHE A 243 -4.29 -7.14 -10.62
CA PHE A 243 -3.95 -6.40 -9.41
C PHE A 243 -5.11 -5.55 -8.84
N ALA A 244 -6.14 -5.25 -9.64
CA ALA A 244 -7.32 -4.55 -9.14
C ALA A 244 -8.23 -5.45 -8.29
N GLN A 245 -8.08 -6.78 -8.43
CA GLN A 245 -8.84 -7.79 -7.70
C GLN A 245 -7.95 -8.60 -6.75
N CYS A 246 -6.94 -7.96 -6.16
CA CYS A 246 -6.11 -8.55 -5.12
C CYS A 246 -6.61 -8.18 -3.71
N GLU A 247 -6.84 -9.20 -2.89
CA GLU A 247 -7.07 -9.08 -1.45
C GLU A 247 -5.75 -9.29 -0.69
N GLU A 248 -5.66 -8.70 0.50
CA GLU A 248 -4.48 -8.84 1.38
C GLU A 248 -3.16 -8.49 0.66
N PHE A 249 -3.20 -7.47 -0.20
CA PHE A 249 -2.06 -7.09 -1.03
C PHE A 249 -0.89 -6.61 -0.16
N VAL A 250 0.31 -7.16 -0.40
CA VAL A 250 1.52 -6.82 0.35
C VAL A 250 1.94 -5.39 0.02
N LYS A 251 1.90 -4.49 1.02
CA LYS A 251 2.33 -3.09 0.90
C LYS A 251 3.17 -2.72 2.12
N VAL A 252 4.40 -2.27 1.89
CA VAL A 252 5.10 -1.39 2.83
C VAL A 252 4.82 0.03 2.39
N ARG A 253 4.46 0.90 3.32
CA ARG A 253 4.53 2.34 3.09
C ARG A 253 5.65 2.89 3.91
N ASP A 254 6.67 3.36 3.23
CA ASP A 254 7.60 4.30 3.81
C ASP A 254 6.99 5.70 3.65
N LEU A 255 6.89 6.44 4.75
CA LEU A 255 6.42 7.82 4.88
C LEU A 255 4.90 8.13 4.97
N SER A 256 4.66 9.17 5.77
CA SER A 256 3.43 9.82 6.25
C SER A 256 2.52 10.46 5.19
N MET A 257 2.29 9.78 4.06
CA MET A 257 1.37 10.21 3.02
C MET A 257 -0.09 9.95 3.41
N GLN A 258 -0.59 10.71 4.39
CA GLN A 258 -1.89 10.58 5.06
C GLN A 258 -3.13 10.94 4.23
N ASN A 259 -2.97 11.29 2.96
CA ASN A 259 -4.10 11.53 2.08
C ASN A 259 -4.16 10.45 1.01
N GLU A 260 -4.69 9.29 1.38
CA GLU A 260 -5.46 8.56 0.39
C GLU A 260 -6.75 9.32 0.17
N CYS A 261 -6.83 9.87 -1.04
CA CYS A 261 -8.02 10.52 -1.54
C CYS A 261 -9.01 9.39 -1.86
N GLY A 262 -9.74 8.94 -0.84
CA GLY A 262 -10.59 7.74 -0.91
C GLY A 262 -11.47 7.70 -2.17
N GLU A 263 -11.60 6.54 -2.81
CA GLU A 263 -12.41 6.29 -4.03
C GLU A 263 -12.31 7.39 -5.11
N ARG A 264 -11.19 8.11 -5.20
CA ARG A 264 -10.92 9.06 -6.27
C ARG A 264 -9.79 8.51 -7.14
N PRO A 265 -10.10 7.90 -8.30
CA PRO A 265 -9.08 7.62 -9.32
C PRO A 265 -8.47 8.87 -9.97
N TYR A 266 -8.82 10.10 -9.52
CA TYR A 266 -8.62 11.32 -10.32
C TYR A 266 -8.19 12.59 -9.58
N GLN A 267 -8.13 12.61 -8.24
CA GLN A 267 -7.83 13.86 -7.52
C GLN A 267 -6.55 13.81 -6.69
N CYS A 268 -5.88 12.66 -6.69
CA CYS A 268 -4.52 12.48 -6.17
C CYS A 268 -3.81 11.43 -7.04
N ASN A 269 -3.71 11.67 -8.36
CA ASN A 269 -2.83 10.92 -9.24
C ASN A 269 -1.39 11.34 -8.97
N ARG A 270 -0.90 10.92 -7.81
CA ARG A 270 0.52 10.77 -7.54
C ARG A 270 0.93 9.52 -8.29
N GLY A 271 1.94 9.61 -9.16
CA GLY A 271 2.60 8.45 -9.78
C GLY A 271 1.67 7.27 -10.01
N ASP A 272 0.87 7.26 -11.08
CA ASP A 272 0.02 6.10 -11.38
C ASP A 272 0.93 4.87 -11.41
N LEU A 273 0.89 4.06 -10.34
CA LEU A 273 1.69 2.86 -10.23
C LEU A 273 0.97 1.80 -11.03
N GLY A 274 1.30 1.72 -12.32
CA GLY A 274 0.89 0.63 -13.16
C GLY A 274 1.67 -0.62 -12.76
N ARG A 275 0.99 -1.72 -12.50
CA ARG A 275 1.63 -3.01 -12.26
C ARG A 275 1.02 -4.06 -13.17
N SER A 276 1.85 -4.96 -13.70
CA SER A 276 1.40 -6.09 -14.51
C SER A 276 2.34 -7.25 -14.31
N ASN A 277 1.77 -8.44 -14.17
CA ASN A 277 2.49 -9.71 -14.08
C ASN A 277 1.92 -10.65 -15.14
N ASN A 278 2.75 -11.02 -16.11
CA ASN A 278 2.37 -11.87 -17.23
C ASN A 278 3.30 -13.09 -17.30
N GLY A 279 2.73 -14.29 -17.26
CA GLY A 279 3.46 -15.53 -17.43
C GLY A 279 3.09 -16.25 -18.73
N GLN A 280 4.07 -16.85 -19.37
CA GLN A 280 3.93 -17.79 -20.48
C GLN A 280 4.58 -19.12 -20.07
N TYR A 281 3.83 -20.20 -20.21
CA TYR A 281 4.27 -21.53 -19.80
C TYR A 281 4.10 -22.51 -20.96
N LEU A 282 5.09 -23.37 -21.14
CA LEU A 282 5.05 -24.54 -22.00
C LEU A 282 4.95 -25.77 -21.12
N LEU A 283 3.85 -26.51 -21.24
CA LEU A 283 3.61 -27.73 -20.48
C LEU A 283 3.55 -28.94 -21.41
N ARG A 284 4.06 -30.09 -20.97
CA ARG A 284 3.97 -31.36 -21.70
C ARG A 284 3.18 -32.39 -20.91
N GLY A 285 2.24 -33.06 -21.55
CA GLY A 285 1.47 -34.14 -20.95
C GLY A 285 -0.01 -34.18 -21.36
N SER A 286 -0.80 -34.96 -20.62
CA SER A 286 -2.25 -35.06 -20.78
C SER A 286 -3.02 -33.94 -20.05
N GLU A 287 -4.34 -33.89 -20.18
CA GLU A 287 -5.18 -32.89 -19.48
C GLU A 287 -5.14 -32.97 -17.94
N SER A 288 -4.76 -34.12 -17.41
CA SER A 288 -4.71 -34.41 -15.97
C SER A 288 -3.28 -34.67 -15.46
N ASP A 289 -2.30 -34.62 -16.36
CA ASP A 289 -0.89 -34.92 -16.08
C ASP A 289 -0.07 -33.98 -16.96
N MET A 290 0.47 -32.91 -16.39
CA MET A 290 1.36 -31.99 -17.10
C MET A 290 2.64 -31.73 -16.33
N ARG A 291 3.79 -31.80 -17.01
CA ARG A 291 5.07 -31.30 -16.50
C ARG A 291 5.38 -29.92 -17.11
N LEU A 292 6.10 -29.10 -16.35
CA LEU A 292 6.61 -27.82 -16.83
C LEU A 292 7.89 -28.03 -17.65
N GLU A 293 7.85 -27.62 -18.93
CA GLU A 293 9.02 -27.63 -19.82
C GLU A 293 9.75 -26.28 -19.76
N GLU A 294 8.98 -25.19 -19.82
CA GLU A 294 9.50 -23.83 -19.79
C GLU A 294 8.49 -22.86 -19.18
N ALA A 295 8.97 -21.90 -18.39
CA ALA A 295 8.22 -20.74 -17.94
C ALA A 295 9.01 -19.47 -18.24
N ILE A 296 8.31 -18.45 -18.76
CA ILE A 296 8.81 -17.09 -18.92
C ILE A 296 7.81 -16.16 -18.23
N ILE A 297 8.27 -15.39 -17.25
CA ILE A 297 7.43 -14.48 -16.47
C ILE A 297 8.00 -13.07 -16.60
N ASP A 298 7.20 -12.14 -17.10
CA ASP A 298 7.52 -10.73 -17.18
C ASP A 298 6.66 -9.97 -16.15
N ASP A 299 7.32 -9.28 -15.22
CA ASP A 299 6.70 -8.35 -14.27
C ASP A 299 7.17 -6.94 -14.58
N TRP A 300 6.27 -5.96 -14.49
CA TRP A 300 6.68 -4.57 -14.50
C TRP A 300 5.88 -3.74 -13.52
N ALA A 301 6.58 -2.78 -12.92
CA ALA A 301 6.02 -1.69 -12.15
C ALA A 301 6.45 -0.38 -12.82
N ILE A 302 5.47 0.39 -13.28
CA ILE A 302 5.67 1.71 -13.90
C ILE A 302 5.13 2.74 -12.94
N MET A 303 5.95 3.71 -12.57
CA MET A 303 5.53 4.89 -11.84
C MET A 303 5.56 6.08 -12.79
N GLU A 304 4.42 6.74 -12.94
CA GLU A 304 4.26 7.92 -13.80
C GLU A 304 4.17 9.21 -12.98
N PRO A 305 5.30 9.77 -12.48
CA PRO A 305 5.26 10.91 -11.57
C PRO A 305 4.54 12.15 -12.18
N TYR A 306 4.45 12.24 -13.51
CA TYR A 306 3.96 13.42 -14.25
C TYR A 306 2.81 13.19 -15.27
N ALA A 307 2.18 12.00 -15.32
CA ALA A 307 1.10 11.69 -16.26
C ALA A 307 -0.01 12.77 -16.48
N MET A 308 -0.64 12.78 -17.65
CA MET A 308 -1.70 13.75 -18.05
C MET A 308 -1.33 15.25 -18.14
N GLY A 309 -0.70 15.63 -19.25
CA GLY A 309 -1.10 16.87 -19.94
C GLY A 309 -2.36 16.64 -20.80
N GLU A 310 -3.20 17.66 -21.02
CA GLU A 310 -4.41 17.63 -21.89
C GLU A 310 -4.17 17.15 -23.34
N LYS A 311 -2.89 16.99 -23.74
CA LYS A 311 -2.46 16.56 -25.07
C LYS A 311 -1.85 15.16 -25.13
N GLY A 312 -1.89 14.38 -24.05
CA GLY A 312 -1.38 12.99 -24.06
C GLY A 312 0.13 12.88 -24.29
N TYR A 313 0.91 13.85 -23.79
CA TYR A 313 2.37 13.72 -23.82
C TYR A 313 2.81 12.59 -22.91
N GLN A 314 3.59 11.66 -23.47
CA GLN A 314 4.34 10.63 -22.74
C GLN A 314 5.25 11.35 -21.74
N THR A 315 4.97 11.20 -20.45
CA THR A 315 5.86 11.70 -19.41
C THR A 315 6.98 10.71 -19.17
N GLU A 316 8.08 11.18 -18.57
CA GLU A 316 9.15 10.32 -18.07
C GLU A 316 8.55 9.27 -17.12
N GLN A 317 8.79 7.99 -17.40
CA GLN A 317 8.27 6.88 -16.61
C GLN A 317 9.42 6.21 -15.90
N ILE A 318 9.33 6.10 -14.58
CA ILE A 318 10.25 5.24 -13.84
C ILE A 318 9.72 3.82 -14.02
N ARG A 319 10.53 2.96 -14.64
CA ARG A 319 10.17 1.57 -14.89
C ARG A 319 11.06 0.66 -14.07
N ALA A 320 10.45 -0.24 -13.32
CA ALA A 320 11.09 -1.42 -12.78
C ALA A 320 10.54 -2.63 -13.53
N ILE A 321 11.41 -3.36 -14.23
CA ILE A 321 11.02 -4.55 -15.01
C ILE A 321 11.77 -5.74 -14.45
N SER A 322 11.07 -6.85 -14.27
CA SER A 322 11.66 -8.14 -13.90
C SER A 322 11.27 -9.21 -14.90
N LYS A 323 12.21 -10.11 -15.19
CA LYS A 323 12.00 -11.24 -16.07
C LYS A 323 12.56 -12.50 -15.43
N GLN A 324 11.79 -13.58 -15.45
CA GLN A 324 12.19 -14.88 -14.95
C GLN A 324 12.03 -15.91 -16.06
N ILE A 325 13.01 -16.81 -16.16
CA ILE A 325 13.04 -17.89 -17.13
C ILE A 325 13.42 -19.16 -16.38
N LEU A 326 12.60 -20.20 -16.51
CA LEU A 326 12.85 -21.52 -15.97
C LEU A 326 12.72 -22.55 -17.08
N LYS A 327 13.73 -23.38 -17.32
CA LYS A 327 13.73 -24.39 -18.40
C LYS A 327 14.23 -25.74 -17.90
N VAL A 328 13.48 -26.80 -18.16
CA VAL A 328 13.90 -28.16 -17.81
C VAL A 328 15.06 -28.61 -18.70
N TYR A 329 16.03 -29.30 -18.12
CA TYR A 329 17.12 -29.93 -18.89
C TYR A 329 17.34 -31.40 -18.51
N ALA A 330 16.83 -31.88 -17.36
CA ALA A 330 16.83 -33.30 -17.05
C ALA A 330 15.60 -33.76 -16.26
N THR A 331 15.14 -34.99 -16.51
CA THR A 331 14.11 -35.67 -15.71
C THR A 331 14.53 -37.10 -15.40
N ARG A 332 14.58 -37.46 -14.11
CA ARG A 332 15.15 -38.72 -13.61
C ARG A 332 14.29 -39.33 -12.50
N PRO A 333 14.29 -40.65 -12.28
CA PRO A 333 13.75 -41.20 -11.04
C PRO A 333 14.62 -40.78 -9.86
N VAL A 334 14.01 -40.47 -8.72
CA VAL A 334 14.71 -40.12 -7.48
C VAL A 334 15.60 -41.29 -7.05
N ARG A 335 16.92 -41.10 -7.15
CA ARG A 335 17.91 -42.11 -6.73
C ARG A 335 18.28 -41.97 -5.26
N LYS A 336 18.40 -40.72 -4.79
CA LYS A 336 18.70 -40.36 -3.42
C LYS A 336 17.86 -39.16 -3.04
N GLN A 337 17.03 -39.31 -2.02
CA GLN A 337 16.19 -38.22 -1.54
C GLN A 337 17.06 -37.10 -0.95
N LEU A 338 16.69 -35.85 -1.24
CA LEU A 338 17.26 -34.68 -0.59
C LEU A 338 17.01 -34.75 0.92
N VAL A 339 18.04 -34.44 1.70
CA VAL A 339 17.93 -34.36 3.16
C VAL A 339 17.63 -32.90 3.49
N HIS A 340 16.44 -32.66 4.02
CA HIS A 340 16.01 -31.36 4.52
C HIS A 340 15.96 -31.43 6.04
N GLU A 341 16.57 -30.46 6.71
CA GLU A 341 16.47 -30.32 8.17
C GLU A 341 15.11 -29.70 8.48
N THR A 342 14.34 -30.34 9.37
CA THR A 342 13.04 -29.80 9.80
C THR A 342 13.24 -28.46 10.49
N GLY A 343 12.49 -27.45 10.07
CA GLY A 343 12.81 -26.06 10.41
C GLY A 343 11.60 -25.16 10.66
N LEU A 344 11.73 -23.89 10.28
CA LEU A 344 10.70 -22.87 10.43
C LEU A 344 9.58 -23.09 9.40
N ASN A 345 8.35 -23.16 9.90
CA ASN A 345 7.15 -23.32 9.11
C ASN A 345 6.62 -21.96 8.63
N ILE A 346 6.80 -21.67 7.35
CA ILE A 346 6.22 -20.51 6.68
C ILE A 346 4.78 -20.83 6.32
N THR A 347 3.82 -19.98 6.68
CA THR A 347 2.38 -20.25 6.54
C THR A 347 1.69 -19.48 5.40
N SER A 348 2.45 -18.71 4.62
CA SER A 348 1.91 -17.79 3.61
C SER A 348 2.83 -17.74 2.39
N TRP A 349 2.23 -17.71 1.20
CA TRP A 349 2.96 -17.58 -0.07
C TRP A 349 3.33 -16.13 -0.39
N ARG A 350 2.79 -15.18 0.37
CA ARG A 350 3.10 -13.76 0.25
C ARG A 350 4.58 -13.50 0.57
N TYR A 351 5.09 -12.43 -0.02
CA TYR A 351 6.40 -11.87 0.30
C TYR A 351 6.46 -11.53 1.80
N ASP A 352 7.49 -12.03 2.49
CA ASP A 352 7.60 -11.85 3.94
C ASP A 352 8.35 -10.56 4.26
N LEU A 353 7.62 -9.59 4.79
CA LEU A 353 8.20 -8.39 5.37
C LEU A 353 8.26 -8.62 6.86
N GLN A 354 9.45 -8.95 7.37
CA GLN A 354 9.65 -9.08 8.79
C GLN A 354 10.82 -8.21 9.24
N PRO A 355 10.67 -7.55 10.40
CA PRO A 355 11.77 -6.86 11.02
C PRO A 355 12.80 -7.92 11.47
N PRO A 356 14.10 -7.71 11.22
CA PRO A 356 15.17 -8.50 11.82
C PRO A 356 14.99 -8.83 13.32
N PRO A 357 15.53 -9.97 13.78
CA PRO A 357 15.31 -10.46 15.13
C PRO A 357 15.88 -9.58 16.25
N HIS A 358 16.85 -8.71 15.98
CA HIS A 358 17.53 -7.88 16.99
C HIS A 358 17.28 -6.36 16.87
N HIS A 359 16.10 -5.95 16.42
CA HIS A 359 15.71 -4.53 16.55
C HIS A 359 15.36 -4.16 17.99
N ALA A 360 16.36 -3.73 18.74
CA ALA A 360 16.26 -3.26 20.12
C ALA A 360 15.52 -1.91 20.23
N GLY A 361 14.24 -1.87 19.83
CA GLY A 361 13.39 -0.69 19.97
C GLY A 361 13.61 0.44 18.94
N ARG A 362 14.57 0.29 18.03
CA ARG A 362 14.69 1.15 16.83
C ARG A 362 13.66 0.77 15.76
N GLN A 363 13.38 1.71 14.87
CA GLN A 363 12.54 1.44 13.71
C GLN A 363 13.42 0.84 12.60
N PRO A 364 13.08 -0.35 12.06
CA PRO A 364 13.88 -0.94 10.99
C PRO A 364 13.85 -0.03 9.76
N SER A 365 14.97 0.08 9.07
CA SER A 365 15.01 0.74 7.77
C SER A 365 14.22 -0.06 6.74
N PHE A 366 13.87 0.58 5.63
CA PHE A 366 13.24 -0.13 4.52
C PHE A 366 14.10 -1.32 4.04
N ASP A 367 15.40 -1.14 3.96
CA ASP A 367 16.34 -2.20 3.56
C ASP A 367 16.31 -3.37 4.54
N GLU A 368 16.28 -3.10 5.84
CA GLU A 368 16.19 -4.13 6.87
C GLU A 368 14.86 -4.88 6.83
N LEU A 369 13.76 -4.19 6.55
CA LEU A 369 12.44 -4.82 6.36
C LEU A 369 12.37 -5.70 5.11
N MET A 370 13.05 -5.29 4.04
CA MET A 370 13.09 -6.02 2.77
C MET A 370 14.01 -7.23 2.84
N VAL A 371 15.12 -7.12 3.57
CA VAL A 371 16.15 -8.15 3.61
C VAL A 371 15.99 -9.07 4.82
N GLY A 372 15.39 -8.59 5.92
CA GLY A 372 15.27 -9.34 7.16
C GLY A 372 16.58 -9.45 7.95
N ILE A 373 17.61 -8.66 7.60
CA ILE A 373 18.93 -8.66 8.25
C ILE A 373 19.16 -7.35 9.02
N ASP A 374 19.66 -7.45 10.25
CA ASP A 374 20.05 -6.30 11.07
C ASP A 374 21.25 -5.57 10.45
N LEU A 375 21.23 -4.23 10.48
CA LEU A 375 22.41 -3.44 10.15
C LEU A 375 23.60 -3.80 11.03
N ASP A 376 24.77 -3.82 10.41
CA ASP A 376 26.03 -4.00 11.11
C ASP A 376 26.21 -2.90 12.18
N PRO A 377 26.22 -3.24 13.49
CA PRO A 377 26.31 -2.24 14.55
C PRO A 377 27.63 -1.44 14.52
N THR A 378 28.66 -1.92 13.81
CA THR A 378 29.94 -1.22 13.68
C THR A 378 29.86 0.06 12.85
N ILE A 379 28.84 0.23 12.01
CA ILE A 379 28.66 1.44 11.19
C ILE A 379 28.06 2.61 12.00
N VAL A 380 27.31 2.31 13.07
CA VAL A 380 26.52 3.29 13.81
C VAL A 380 27.38 4.39 14.44
N PRO A 381 28.55 4.11 15.06
CA PRO A 381 29.44 5.16 15.55
C PRO A 381 29.91 6.13 14.45
N GLY A 382 30.15 5.64 13.23
CA GLY A 382 30.49 6.46 12.07
C GLY A 382 29.34 7.39 11.70
N ILE A 383 28.14 6.83 11.57
CA ILE A 383 26.91 7.57 11.30
C ILE A 383 26.69 8.69 12.34
N MET A 384 26.82 8.38 13.63
CA MET A 384 26.67 9.36 14.71
C MET A 384 27.68 10.50 14.59
N SER A 385 28.94 10.20 14.27
CA SER A 385 30.00 11.20 14.07
C SER A 385 29.67 12.13 12.92
N ASP A 386 29.31 11.57 11.77
CA ASP A 386 28.99 12.33 10.56
C ASP A 386 27.75 13.21 10.75
N MET A 387 26.73 12.68 11.43
CA MET A 387 25.54 13.45 11.78
C MET A 387 25.85 14.62 12.71
N LEU A 388 26.66 14.42 13.76
CA LEU A 388 27.02 15.51 14.69
C LEU A 388 27.70 16.66 13.94
N GLN A 389 28.61 16.34 13.03
CA GLN A 389 29.29 17.34 12.21
C GLN A 389 28.30 18.02 11.25
N GLY A 390 27.51 17.24 10.50
CA GLY A 390 26.54 17.75 9.53
C GLY A 390 25.48 18.67 10.15
N ILE A 391 24.93 18.31 11.31
CA ILE A 391 23.93 19.12 12.01
C ILE A 391 24.51 20.49 12.38
N CYS A 392 25.73 20.52 12.91
CA CYS A 392 26.38 21.77 13.29
C CYS A 392 26.74 22.63 12.07
N ASP A 393 27.19 22.00 10.98
CA ASP A 393 27.50 22.69 9.73
C ASP A 393 26.25 23.31 9.11
N ILE A 394 25.13 22.57 9.05
CA ILE A 394 23.83 23.10 8.63
C ILE A 394 23.42 24.25 9.53
N SER A 395 23.55 24.11 10.86
CA SER A 395 23.12 25.15 11.79
C SER A 395 23.83 26.49 11.59
N LYS A 396 25.11 26.45 11.16
CA LYS A 396 25.92 27.62 10.84
C LYS A 396 25.58 28.23 9.47
N LYS A 397 25.10 27.40 8.56
CA LYS A 397 24.90 27.75 7.15
C LYS A 397 23.43 28.00 6.75
N LEU A 398 22.48 27.86 7.67
CA LEU A 398 21.03 28.07 7.45
C LEU A 398 20.65 29.36 6.70
N ASN A 399 21.49 30.40 6.73
CA ASN A 399 21.24 31.68 6.06
C ASN A 399 22.07 31.91 4.79
N SER A 400 22.96 30.98 4.41
CA SER A 400 23.96 31.19 3.34
C SER A 400 24.11 30.03 2.36
N VAL A 401 23.46 28.89 2.60
CA VAL A 401 23.52 27.72 1.71
C VAL A 401 22.41 27.75 0.66
N SER A 402 22.73 27.19 -0.53
CA SER A 402 21.75 27.00 -1.59
C SER A 402 20.65 26.04 -1.12
N ALA A 403 19.42 26.18 -1.62
CA ALA A 403 18.34 25.29 -1.23
C ALA A 403 18.67 23.81 -1.52
N ASP A 404 19.38 23.55 -2.62
CA ASP A 404 19.68 22.19 -3.09
C ASP A 404 20.71 21.48 -2.19
N ASP A 405 21.79 22.17 -1.80
CA ASP A 405 22.80 21.60 -0.91
C ASP A 405 22.20 21.33 0.49
N PHE A 406 21.33 22.23 0.97
CA PHE A 406 20.62 22.02 2.23
C PHE A 406 19.74 20.78 2.19
N VAL A 407 19.00 20.56 1.10
CA VAL A 407 18.09 19.41 0.96
C VAL A 407 18.86 18.08 0.98
N ASN A 408 20.00 18.00 0.27
CA ASN A 408 20.82 16.79 0.26
C ASN A 408 21.36 16.43 1.66
N ASP A 409 21.96 17.40 2.35
CA ASP A 409 22.48 17.17 3.71
C ASP A 409 21.34 16.84 4.70
N TYR A 410 20.19 17.49 4.53
CA TYR A 410 18.99 17.29 5.35
C TYR A 410 18.41 15.88 5.20
N ASP A 411 18.29 15.38 3.96
CA ASP A 411 17.75 14.05 3.68
C ASP A 411 18.66 12.95 4.23
N ILE A 412 19.98 13.10 4.08
CA ILE A 412 20.97 12.16 4.64
C ILE A 412 20.84 12.09 6.17
N ILE A 413 20.75 13.24 6.85
CA ILE A 413 20.61 13.27 8.33
C ILE A 413 19.31 12.60 8.77
N ILE A 414 18.19 12.89 8.10
CA ILE A 414 16.89 12.29 8.45
C ILE A 414 16.91 10.77 8.23
N PHE A 415 17.44 10.33 7.10
CA PHE A 415 17.57 8.91 6.80
C PHE A 415 18.43 8.21 7.87
N ASN A 416 19.55 8.82 8.24
CA ASN A 416 20.45 8.28 9.24
C ASN A 416 19.84 8.25 10.67
N MET A 417 18.88 9.12 10.98
CA MET A 417 18.17 9.07 12.27
C MET A 417 17.37 7.78 12.47
N ASN A 418 16.93 7.13 11.40
CA ASN A 418 16.18 5.87 11.51
C ASN A 418 17.06 4.73 12.06
N TYR A 419 18.39 4.84 11.94
CA TYR A 419 19.33 3.85 12.45
C TYR A 419 19.61 3.97 13.95
N LEU A 420 19.19 5.07 14.59
CA LEU A 420 19.56 5.35 15.97
C LEU A 420 18.57 4.78 16.97
N GLU A 421 19.09 4.13 18.00
CA GLU A 421 18.36 3.73 19.19
C GLU A 421 18.20 4.91 20.16
N LEU A 422 17.27 4.75 21.11
CA LEU A 422 16.98 5.78 22.10
C LEU A 422 18.21 6.17 22.94
N GLU A 423 19.08 5.21 23.26
CA GLU A 423 20.31 5.43 24.01
C GLU A 423 21.31 6.28 23.21
N GLN A 424 21.44 6.00 21.92
CA GLN A 424 22.32 6.76 21.00
C GLN A 424 21.79 8.18 20.77
N ILE A 425 20.47 8.36 20.67
CA ILE A 425 19.83 9.69 20.61
C ILE A 425 20.12 10.49 21.89
N GLN A 426 20.05 9.85 23.06
CA GLN A 426 20.41 10.48 24.33
C GLN A 426 21.89 10.85 24.39
N GLU A 427 22.78 9.97 23.91
CA GLU A 427 24.21 10.24 23.83
C GLU A 427 24.50 11.46 22.93
N MET A 428 23.91 11.52 21.73
CA MET A 428 24.05 12.66 20.82
C MET A 428 23.52 13.95 21.45
N ASN A 429 22.35 13.90 22.09
CA ASN A 429 21.78 15.05 22.78
C ASN A 429 22.73 15.56 23.89
N ASN A 430 23.29 14.65 24.69
CA ASN A 430 24.23 15.03 25.74
C ASN A 430 25.47 15.71 25.16
N LYS A 431 26.06 15.17 24.08
CA LYS A 431 27.21 15.79 23.39
C LYS A 431 26.91 17.21 22.91
N LEU A 432 25.71 17.46 22.39
CA LEU A 432 25.30 18.77 21.87
C LEU A 432 24.92 19.78 22.96
N THR A 433 24.45 19.32 24.13
CA THR A 433 24.06 20.22 25.24
C THR A 433 25.24 20.72 26.08
N VAL A 434 26.38 20.02 26.09
CA VAL A 434 27.52 20.32 26.98
C VAL A 434 28.30 21.57 26.57
N ASP A 435 28.30 21.95 25.29
CA ASP A 435 29.17 23.03 24.79
C ASP A 435 28.75 24.43 25.30
N GLY A 436 27.47 24.68 25.61
CA GLY A 436 26.98 25.95 26.19
C GLY A 436 27.24 27.23 25.37
N SER A 437 28.03 27.13 24.29
CA SER A 437 28.38 28.18 23.35
C SER A 437 27.15 28.56 22.50
N PHE A 438 27.16 29.75 21.90
CA PHE A 438 26.07 30.15 21.00
C PHE A 438 25.90 29.14 19.85
N ASP A 439 27.02 28.67 19.29
CA ASP A 439 27.04 27.66 18.24
C ASP A 439 26.49 26.32 18.75
N GLY A 440 26.86 25.89 19.96
CA GLY A 440 26.34 24.68 20.61
C GLY A 440 24.83 24.74 20.85
N VAL A 441 24.30 25.88 21.30
CA VAL A 441 22.85 26.09 21.46
C VAL A 441 22.12 26.01 20.11
N GLN A 442 22.71 26.56 19.04
CA GLN A 442 22.12 26.53 17.72
C GLN A 442 22.18 25.13 17.08
N CYS A 443 23.28 24.40 17.27
CA CYS A 443 23.39 22.99 16.90
C CYS A 443 22.32 22.17 17.63
N TRP A 444 22.17 22.35 18.95
CA TRP A 444 21.18 21.63 19.75
C TRP A 444 19.73 21.93 19.29
N LYS A 445 19.38 23.19 19.04
CA LYS A 445 18.06 23.54 18.48
C LYS A 445 17.81 22.90 17.13
N THR A 446 18.85 22.80 16.30
CA THR A 446 18.78 22.18 14.97
C THR A 446 18.59 20.66 15.09
N TRP A 447 19.30 20.01 16.01
CA TRP A 447 19.10 18.61 16.38
C TRP A 447 17.66 18.30 16.79
N ILE A 448 17.06 19.08 17.69
CA ILE A 448 15.65 18.88 18.11
C ILE A 448 14.68 19.00 16.93
N LYS A 449 14.93 19.91 15.98
CA LYS A 449 14.13 20.04 14.76
C LYS A 449 14.27 18.82 13.86
N PHE A 450 15.48 18.30 13.67
CA PHE A 450 15.69 17.07 12.89
C PHE A 450 14.97 15.87 13.53
N LEU A 451 15.06 15.71 14.87
CA LEU A 451 14.32 14.65 15.58
C LEU A 451 12.80 14.76 15.35
N THR A 452 12.29 15.97 15.27
CA THR A 452 10.87 16.24 15.01
C THR A 452 10.46 15.84 13.58
N VAL A 453 11.35 16.03 12.61
CA VAL A 453 11.07 15.71 11.22
C VAL A 453 11.27 14.24 10.92
N SER A 454 12.27 13.56 11.52
CA SER A 454 12.48 12.15 11.24
C SER A 454 11.25 11.30 11.57
N GLY A 455 10.57 11.60 12.68
CA GLY A 455 9.31 10.96 13.03
C GLY A 455 9.42 9.46 13.37
N ALA A 456 10.65 8.93 13.44
CA ALA A 456 10.96 7.59 13.88
C ALA A 456 10.56 7.37 15.35
N LYS A 457 10.21 6.14 15.72
CA LYS A 457 9.75 5.83 17.09
C LYS A 457 10.73 6.29 18.20
N PRO A 458 12.05 6.00 18.14
CA PRO A 458 12.97 6.43 19.20
C PRO A 458 13.10 7.96 19.33
N THR A 459 13.04 8.69 18.21
CA THR A 459 13.14 10.16 18.20
C THR A 459 11.89 10.78 18.83
N GLN A 460 10.72 10.23 18.51
CA GLN A 460 9.45 10.60 19.13
C GLN A 460 9.43 10.31 20.63
N GLU A 461 9.89 9.14 21.06
CA GLU A 461 9.99 8.80 22.48
C GLU A 461 10.90 9.74 23.26
N PHE A 462 12.05 10.08 22.69
CA PHE A 462 12.96 11.06 23.26
C PHE A 462 12.29 12.44 23.41
N LEU A 463 11.69 12.95 22.34
CA LEU A 463 11.02 14.25 22.35
C LEU A 463 9.87 14.32 23.34
N LEU A 464 9.09 13.24 23.47
CA LEU A 464 8.03 13.14 24.48
C LEU A 464 8.58 13.19 25.91
N ARG A 465 9.73 12.55 26.18
CA ARG A 465 10.39 12.61 27.50
C ARG A 465 10.85 14.03 27.81
N GLU A 466 11.48 14.71 26.85
CA GLU A 466 11.94 16.09 27.02
C GLU A 466 10.75 17.07 27.19
N LEU A 467 9.65 16.82 26.50
CA LEU A 467 8.39 17.55 26.62
C LEU A 467 7.79 17.39 28.04
N LYS A 468 7.61 16.15 28.52
CA LYS A 468 7.09 15.86 29.86
C LYS A 468 8.02 16.37 30.98
N ALA A 469 9.33 16.42 30.72
CA ALA A 469 10.32 16.98 31.63
C ALA A 469 10.42 18.51 31.57
N ASN A 470 9.59 19.18 30.75
CA ASN A 470 9.56 20.63 30.56
C ASN A 470 10.94 21.24 30.17
N ARG A 471 11.73 20.51 29.35
CA ARG A 471 13.06 20.96 28.89
C ARG A 471 13.04 21.60 27.50
N LEU A 472 11.91 21.56 26.81
CA LEU A 472 11.73 22.17 25.50
C LEU A 472 11.14 23.58 25.64
N GLY A 473 11.76 24.56 24.97
CA GLY A 473 11.20 25.91 24.88
C GLY A 473 9.96 25.98 23.98
N ARG A 474 9.16 27.05 24.11
CA ARG A 474 7.90 27.24 23.36
C ARG A 474 8.06 27.05 21.85
N ASP A 475 9.14 27.57 21.26
CA ASP A 475 9.39 27.47 19.82
C ASP A 475 9.58 26.01 19.36
N LEU A 476 10.25 25.19 20.18
CA LEU A 476 10.51 23.78 19.90
C LEU A 476 9.26 22.93 20.11
N ILE A 477 8.46 23.22 21.15
CA ILE A 477 7.15 22.56 21.35
C ILE A 477 6.24 22.85 20.15
N THR A 478 6.18 24.11 19.72
CA THR A 478 5.42 24.54 18.54
C THR A 478 5.89 23.79 17.29
N ASN A 479 7.20 23.70 17.08
CA ASN A 479 7.78 22.96 15.96
C ASN A 479 7.43 21.47 16.02
N PHE A 480 7.53 20.84 17.20
CA PHE A 480 7.18 19.45 17.42
C PHE A 480 5.73 19.16 17.04
N PHE A 481 4.76 19.86 17.63
CA PHE A 481 3.35 19.62 17.33
C PHE A 481 2.98 19.97 15.89
N ALA A 482 3.58 21.01 15.30
CA ALA A 482 3.32 21.36 13.91
C ALA A 482 3.75 20.28 12.89
N ASN A 483 4.72 19.43 13.26
CA ASN A 483 5.34 18.46 12.36
C ASN A 483 5.05 17.00 12.74
N VAL A 484 4.74 16.67 14.00
CA VAL A 484 4.52 15.29 14.45
C VAL A 484 3.39 14.62 13.67
N ALA A 485 2.30 15.34 13.41
CA ALA A 485 1.22 14.83 12.58
C ALA A 485 1.65 14.66 11.12
N ALA A 486 2.59 15.45 10.62
CA ALA A 486 3.03 15.36 9.24
C ALA A 486 4.08 14.28 9.01
N ASN A 487 4.85 13.89 10.03
CA ASN A 487 6.06 13.08 9.86
C ASN A 487 6.11 11.79 10.69
N ALA A 488 5.21 11.59 11.66
CA ALA A 488 5.23 10.35 12.44
C ALA A 488 5.15 9.11 11.55
N GLN A 489 6.06 8.18 11.78
CA GLN A 489 6.10 6.91 11.07
C GLN A 489 5.25 5.84 11.77
N SER A 490 4.82 6.07 13.02
CA SER A 490 3.94 5.16 13.77
C SER A 490 2.87 5.90 14.58
N THR A 491 1.85 5.16 15.00
CA THR A 491 0.75 5.68 15.83
C THR A 491 1.02 5.61 17.33
N TYR A 492 2.14 5.01 17.75
CA TYR A 492 2.46 4.69 19.13
C TYR A 492 2.44 5.90 20.08
N ILE A 493 2.93 7.05 19.63
CA ILE A 493 3.03 8.25 20.47
C ILE A 493 1.67 8.92 20.75
N LEU A 494 0.63 8.60 19.97
CA LEU A 494 -0.66 9.31 19.99
C LEU A 494 -1.32 9.33 21.37
N LYS A 495 -1.42 8.18 22.03
CA LYS A 495 -2.02 8.09 23.37
C LYS A 495 -1.31 9.01 24.37
N SER A 496 0.02 8.92 24.41
CA SER A 496 0.83 9.71 25.33
C SER A 496 0.73 11.22 25.09
N LEU A 497 0.54 11.65 23.85
CA LEU A 497 0.34 13.06 23.54
C LEU A 497 -1.07 13.54 23.91
N ILE A 498 -2.10 12.71 23.68
CA ILE A 498 -3.46 13.02 24.15
C ILE A 498 -3.48 13.20 25.66
N GLU A 499 -2.83 12.31 26.40
CA GLU A 499 -2.68 12.40 27.86
C GLU A 499 -1.91 13.66 28.26
N TYR A 500 -0.76 13.93 27.65
CA TYR A 500 0.02 15.15 27.92
C TYR A 500 -0.80 16.43 27.72
N VAL A 501 -1.51 16.54 26.59
CA VAL A 501 -2.31 17.74 26.30
C VAL A 501 -3.51 17.87 27.25
N ALA A 502 -4.08 16.76 27.70
CA ALA A 502 -5.14 16.78 28.71
C ALA A 502 -4.62 17.23 30.09
N GLU A 503 -3.38 16.89 30.45
CA GLU A 503 -2.74 17.26 31.72
C GLU A 503 -2.27 18.73 31.75
N VAL A 504 -1.78 19.25 30.62
CA VAL A 504 -1.23 20.63 30.52
C VAL A 504 -2.33 21.70 30.53
N GLN A 505 -3.58 21.31 30.25
CA GLN A 505 -4.74 22.19 30.28
C GLN A 505 -4.92 22.84 31.67
N GLY A 506 -4.50 24.10 31.81
CA GLY A 506 -4.62 24.86 33.07
C GLY A 506 -3.35 25.61 33.51
N ASN A 507 -2.21 25.40 32.85
CA ASN A 507 -0.93 26.06 33.21
C ASN A 507 -0.71 27.45 32.60
N GLY A 508 -1.72 28.06 31.97
CA GLY A 508 -1.71 29.47 31.55
C GLY A 508 -1.18 29.78 30.14
N ASP A 509 -0.85 28.78 29.32
CA ASP A 509 -0.50 28.94 27.90
C ASP A 509 -1.58 28.33 26.99
N ASP A 510 -2.74 28.99 26.98
CA ASP A 510 -3.94 28.51 26.29
C ASP A 510 -3.73 28.39 24.77
N ASP A 511 -2.99 29.31 24.15
CA ASP A 511 -2.71 29.30 22.70
C ASP A 511 -1.91 28.06 22.28
N MET A 512 -0.89 27.69 23.07
CA MET A 512 -0.07 26.50 22.83
C MET A 512 -0.90 25.23 22.98
N THR A 513 -1.72 25.16 24.04
CA THR A 513 -2.63 24.03 24.28
C THR A 513 -3.57 23.84 23.08
N MET A 514 -4.13 24.91 22.53
CA MET A 514 -5.01 24.81 21.37
C MET A 514 -4.28 24.36 20.10
N LEU A 515 -3.04 24.81 19.86
CA LEU A 515 -2.24 24.30 18.74
C LEU A 515 -2.01 22.79 18.87
N CYS A 516 -1.70 22.32 20.08
CA CYS A 516 -1.46 20.90 20.32
C CYS A 516 -2.71 20.06 20.05
N VAL A 517 -3.86 20.45 20.61
CA VAL A 517 -5.13 19.73 20.37
C VAL A 517 -5.47 19.71 18.87
N TYR A 518 -5.12 20.76 18.12
CA TYR A 518 -5.42 20.87 16.70
C TYR A 518 -4.61 19.86 15.90
N GLN A 519 -3.32 19.74 16.20
CA GLN A 519 -2.43 18.79 15.55
C GLN A 519 -2.79 17.33 15.93
N LEU A 520 -3.16 17.10 17.19
CA LEU A 520 -3.67 15.80 17.65
C LEU A 520 -4.95 15.36 16.96
N THR A 521 -5.78 16.30 16.54
CA THR A 521 -6.99 15.99 15.77
C THR A 521 -6.63 15.33 14.43
N TYR A 522 -5.57 15.79 13.75
CA TYR A 522 -5.10 15.16 12.52
C TYR A 522 -4.51 13.78 12.76
N MET A 523 -3.75 13.59 13.85
CA MET A 523 -3.20 12.27 14.19
C MET A 523 -4.30 11.28 14.61
N SER A 524 -5.33 11.75 15.31
CA SER A 524 -6.46 10.91 15.72
C SER A 524 -7.23 10.33 14.53
N ASN A 525 -7.22 11.02 13.38
CA ASN A 525 -7.79 10.50 12.15
C ASN A 525 -7.11 9.21 11.66
N TRP A 526 -5.90 8.89 12.13
CA TRP A 526 -5.20 7.65 11.78
C TRP A 526 -5.88 6.41 12.36
N CYS A 527 -6.48 6.51 13.54
CA CYS A 527 -7.15 5.37 14.19
C CYS A 527 -8.55 5.11 13.64
N VAL A 528 -9.23 6.16 13.15
CA VAL A 528 -10.66 6.08 12.76
C VAL A 528 -10.87 5.88 11.26
N GLN A 529 -9.85 6.09 10.42
CA GLN A 529 -9.94 5.85 8.97
C GLN A 529 -9.40 4.46 8.59
N PRO A 530 -10.21 3.58 7.97
CA PRO A 530 -9.77 2.23 7.57
C PRO A 530 -8.54 2.25 6.65
N VAL A 531 -8.48 3.26 5.79
CA VAL A 531 -7.46 3.42 4.77
C VAL A 531 -6.12 3.90 5.35
N VAL A 532 -6.17 4.84 6.30
CA VAL A 532 -4.96 5.32 7.00
C VAL A 532 -4.44 4.24 7.97
N LYS A 533 -5.35 3.46 8.55
CA LYS A 533 -5.03 2.30 9.38
C LYS A 533 -4.21 1.24 8.65
N ALA A 534 -4.34 1.13 7.32
CA ALA A 534 -3.56 0.20 6.49
C ALA A 534 -2.17 0.73 6.09
N GLY A 535 -1.88 2.04 6.27
CA GLY A 535 -0.62 2.67 5.87
C GLY A 535 0.35 2.97 7.01
N LEU A 536 -0.12 2.95 8.26
CA LEU A 536 0.66 3.20 9.48
C LEU A 536 0.78 1.94 10.36
N THR A 537 0.48 0.77 9.79
CA THR A 537 0.79 -0.49 10.45
C THR A 537 2.29 -0.54 10.60
N ASP A 538 2.74 -0.51 11.84
CA ASP A 538 4.09 -0.89 12.21
C ASP A 538 4.38 -2.23 11.48
N PRO A 539 5.30 -2.26 10.52
CA PRO A 539 5.62 -3.49 9.81
C PRO A 539 6.15 -4.56 10.77
N THR A 540 6.53 -4.17 12.00
CA THR A 540 7.19 -5.06 12.94
C THR A 540 6.27 -5.93 13.78
N CYS A 541 4.97 -5.62 13.89
CA CYS A 541 4.04 -6.46 14.63
C CYS A 541 2.61 -6.13 14.21
N GLY A 542 1.79 -7.15 13.90
CA GLY A 542 0.34 -7.02 13.63
C GLY A 542 -0.51 -6.48 14.79
N HIS A 543 0.06 -5.69 15.69
CA HIS A 543 -0.63 -4.99 16.77
C HIS A 543 -1.03 -3.60 16.30
N GLN A 544 -2.34 -3.41 16.15
CA GLN A 544 -2.92 -2.10 15.91
C GLN A 544 -2.72 -1.24 17.16
N HIS A 545 -1.64 -0.44 17.20
CA HIS A 545 -1.42 0.58 18.24
C HIS A 545 -2.43 1.74 18.16
N CYS A 546 -3.22 1.79 17.09
CA CYS A 546 -4.30 2.74 16.87
C CYS A 546 -5.65 2.00 16.87
N ASP A 547 -6.29 1.92 18.03
CA ASP A 547 -7.67 1.46 18.18
C ASP A 547 -8.62 2.67 18.09
N PRO A 548 -9.70 2.64 17.28
CA PRO A 548 -10.79 3.60 17.35
C PRO A 548 -11.25 3.96 18.77
N SER A 549 -11.18 3.03 19.73
CA SER A 549 -11.51 3.27 21.15
C SER A 549 -10.68 4.40 21.78
N LEU A 550 -9.39 4.53 21.44
CA LEU A 550 -8.54 5.62 21.93
C LEU A 550 -9.13 6.99 21.57
N VAL A 551 -9.64 7.12 20.35
CA VAL A 551 -10.24 8.37 19.90
C VAL A 551 -11.62 8.53 20.50
N ASN A 552 -12.46 7.50 20.42
CA ASN A 552 -13.88 7.50 20.85
C ASN A 552 -14.07 7.64 22.36
N ASP A 553 -13.22 7.02 23.17
CA ASP A 553 -13.42 6.92 24.61
C ASP A 553 -12.58 7.93 25.41
N ILE A 554 -11.50 8.45 24.81
CA ILE A 554 -10.58 9.40 25.48
C ILE A 554 -10.63 10.77 24.82
N PHE A 555 -10.29 10.86 23.53
CA PHE A 555 -10.14 12.16 22.86
C PHE A 555 -11.48 12.86 22.59
N PHE A 556 -12.50 12.12 22.14
CA PHE A 556 -13.85 12.65 21.90
C PHE A 556 -14.47 13.25 23.17
N PRO A 557 -14.51 12.53 24.32
CA PRO A 557 -15.03 13.09 25.57
C PRO A 557 -14.24 14.29 26.07
N PHE A 558 -12.92 14.33 25.83
CA PHE A 558 -12.09 15.50 26.13
C PHE A 558 -12.56 16.75 25.36
N LEU A 559 -12.79 16.62 24.04
CA LEU A 559 -13.30 17.72 23.23
C LEU A 559 -14.72 18.14 23.63
N ASP A 560 -15.63 17.19 23.86
CA ASP A 560 -17.02 17.48 24.27
C ASP A 560 -17.07 18.22 25.61
N ARG A 561 -16.25 17.82 26.59
CA ARG A 561 -16.10 18.57 27.85
C ARG A 561 -15.63 20.00 27.60
N GLY A 562 -14.65 20.20 26.72
CA GLY A 562 -14.16 21.52 26.33
C GLY A 562 -15.25 22.40 25.70
N ILE A 563 -16.10 21.83 24.83
CA ILE A 563 -17.24 22.53 24.20
C ILE A 563 -18.28 22.97 25.24
N ARG A 564 -18.61 22.07 26.17
CA ARG A 564 -19.66 22.31 27.19
C ARG A 564 -19.21 23.16 28.36
N ASN A 565 -17.90 23.34 28.55
CA ASN A 565 -17.37 24.06 29.71
C ASN A 565 -17.64 25.57 29.64
N GLN A 566 -18.65 26.02 30.38
CA GLN A 566 -19.06 27.43 30.44
C GLN A 566 -18.03 28.36 31.10
N THR A 567 -17.03 27.81 31.81
CA THR A 567 -15.97 28.62 32.43
C THR A 567 -14.91 29.06 31.41
N LEU A 568 -14.84 28.41 30.24
CA LEU A 568 -13.88 28.75 29.20
C LEU A 568 -14.37 29.96 28.37
N PRO A 569 -13.47 30.88 27.98
CA PRO A 569 -13.72 31.89 26.98
C PRO A 569 -14.44 31.33 25.74
N HIS A 570 -15.33 32.13 25.15
CA HIS A 570 -16.11 31.70 23.99
C HIS A 570 -15.24 31.17 22.84
N TRP A 571 -14.12 31.83 22.56
CA TRP A 571 -13.21 31.44 21.48
C TRP A 571 -12.57 30.05 21.71
N GLN A 572 -12.27 29.65 22.96
CA GLN A 572 -11.72 28.33 23.26
C GLN A 572 -12.73 27.21 22.99
N ARG A 573 -13.98 27.41 23.41
CA ARG A 573 -15.09 26.48 23.11
C ARG A 573 -15.30 26.31 21.61
N VAL A 574 -15.18 27.39 20.84
CA VAL A 574 -15.26 27.35 19.37
C VAL A 574 -14.13 26.50 18.80
N ILE A 575 -12.90 26.62 19.30
CA ILE A 575 -11.79 25.83 18.80
C ILE A 575 -11.98 24.33 19.13
N TYR A 576 -12.40 23.96 20.35
CA TYR A 576 -12.74 22.55 20.66
C TYR A 576 -13.79 21.98 19.71
N MET A 577 -14.79 22.79 19.35
CA MET A 577 -15.77 22.40 18.35
C MET A 577 -15.15 22.25 16.95
N VAL A 578 -14.28 23.17 16.51
CA VAL A 578 -13.58 23.06 15.22
C VAL A 578 -12.71 21.79 15.16
N MET A 579 -12.03 21.45 16.25
CA MET A 579 -11.28 20.19 16.39
C MET A 579 -12.21 18.98 16.24
N LEU A 580 -13.32 18.97 16.99
CA LEU A 580 -14.32 17.92 16.88
C LEU A 580 -14.85 17.79 15.43
N CYS A 581 -15.10 18.91 14.76
CA CYS A 581 -15.54 18.95 13.37
C CYS A 581 -14.54 18.30 12.40
N ASN A 582 -13.24 18.35 12.71
CA ASN A 582 -12.16 17.83 11.87
C ASN A 582 -11.85 16.34 12.09
N ILE A 583 -12.40 15.70 13.13
CA ILE A 583 -12.30 14.25 13.28
C ILE A 583 -13.23 13.57 12.28
N ARG A 584 -12.72 12.61 11.50
CA ARG A 584 -13.48 11.88 10.47
C ARG A 584 -14.21 10.68 11.06
N SER A 585 -15.19 10.97 11.91
CA SER A 585 -15.99 9.97 12.63
C SER A 585 -17.47 10.35 12.62
N THR A 586 -18.35 9.35 12.74
CA THR A 586 -19.79 9.55 12.89
C THR A 586 -20.19 9.97 14.30
N PHE A 587 -19.40 9.61 15.32
CA PHE A 587 -19.67 9.90 16.74
C PHE A 587 -19.85 11.39 17.04
N LYS A 588 -19.21 12.28 16.26
CA LYS A 588 -19.38 13.73 16.43
C LYS A 588 -20.78 14.23 16.09
N ASN A 589 -21.55 13.50 15.28
CA ASN A 589 -22.88 13.93 14.86
C ASN A 589 -23.84 14.06 16.05
N ASP A 590 -23.69 13.21 17.07
CA ASP A 590 -24.53 13.27 18.29
C ASP A 590 -24.30 14.58 19.07
N VAL A 591 -23.08 15.10 19.04
CA VAL A 591 -22.71 16.36 19.69
C VAL A 591 -23.05 17.56 18.81
N LEU A 592 -22.82 17.46 17.50
CA LEU A 592 -22.92 18.59 16.57
C LEU A 592 -24.34 18.83 16.03
N ARG A 593 -25.21 17.79 16.00
CA ARG A 593 -26.57 17.88 15.44
C ARG A 593 -27.38 19.05 16.01
N PRO A 594 -27.45 19.30 17.33
CA PRO A 594 -28.22 20.42 17.87
C PRO A 594 -27.71 21.81 17.41
N PHE A 595 -26.42 21.94 17.10
CA PHE A 595 -25.84 23.16 16.56
C PHE A 595 -26.16 23.31 15.06
N ILE A 596 -26.15 22.21 14.32
CA ILE A 596 -26.47 22.17 12.89
C ILE A 596 -27.94 22.54 12.68
N THR A 597 -28.86 21.89 13.39
CA THR A 597 -30.31 22.11 13.29
C THR A 597 -30.78 23.40 13.94
N GLY A 598 -29.92 24.07 14.72
CA GLY A 598 -30.27 25.34 15.39
C GLY A 598 -31.06 25.16 16.68
N GLU A 599 -31.22 23.93 17.19
CA GLU A 599 -31.82 23.63 18.49
C GLU A 599 -31.04 24.26 19.65
N THR A 600 -29.70 24.32 19.54
CA THR A 600 -28.84 24.98 20.51
C THR A 600 -28.55 26.43 20.07
N PRO A 601 -28.97 27.45 20.85
CA PRO A 601 -28.68 28.84 20.54
C PRO A 601 -27.17 29.07 20.44
N SER A 602 -26.70 29.52 19.28
CA SER A 602 -25.29 29.74 19.01
C SER A 602 -25.10 30.78 17.91
N SER A 603 -23.89 31.33 17.79
CA SER A 603 -23.59 32.30 16.74
C SER A 603 -23.57 31.61 15.37
N ASN A 604 -23.86 32.36 14.29
CA ASN A 604 -23.77 31.83 12.92
C ASN A 604 -22.39 31.22 12.64
N GLY A 605 -21.32 31.80 13.20
CA GLY A 605 -19.97 31.27 13.04
C GLY A 605 -19.79 29.86 13.61
N VAL A 606 -20.45 29.54 14.71
CA VAL A 606 -20.44 28.20 15.33
C VAL A 606 -21.21 27.23 14.44
N ARG A 607 -22.44 27.58 14.06
CA ARG A 607 -23.30 26.74 13.21
C ARG A 607 -22.66 26.44 11.85
N LEU A 608 -22.01 27.43 11.22
CA LEU A 608 -21.29 27.25 9.95
C LEU A 608 -20.17 26.21 10.07
N ASN A 609 -19.39 26.21 11.15
CA ASN A 609 -18.34 25.22 11.38
C ASN A 609 -18.92 23.82 11.62
N ALA A 610 -20.04 23.73 12.35
CA ALA A 610 -20.74 22.47 12.57
C ALA A 610 -21.30 21.91 11.25
N ILE A 611 -21.91 22.73 10.39
CA ILE A 611 -22.37 22.33 9.05
C ILE A 611 -21.20 21.89 8.17
N ALA A 612 -20.07 22.63 8.19
CA ALA A 612 -18.88 22.28 7.42
C ALA A 612 -18.26 20.93 7.81
N SER A 613 -18.53 20.46 9.04
CA SER A 613 -18.09 19.14 9.51
C SER A 613 -18.73 17.97 8.74
N LEU A 614 -19.88 18.20 8.11
CA LEU A 614 -20.61 17.21 7.31
C LEU A 614 -20.06 17.06 5.89
N SER A 615 -18.93 17.69 5.55
CA SER A 615 -18.34 17.53 4.21
C SER A 615 -17.80 16.11 3.96
N LEU A 616 -17.77 15.70 2.69
CA LEU A 616 -17.21 14.41 2.27
C LEU A 616 -15.78 14.15 2.80
N TYR A 617 -15.00 15.21 3.01
CA TYR A 617 -13.62 15.11 3.52
C TYR A 617 -13.53 14.85 5.02
N LYS A 618 -14.60 15.17 5.76
CA LYS A 618 -14.66 15.10 7.22
C LYS A 618 -15.63 14.01 7.70
N MET A 619 -16.23 13.25 6.80
CA MET A 619 -17.16 12.16 7.12
C MET A 619 -16.78 10.85 6.40
N PRO A 620 -17.13 9.69 6.96
CA PRO A 620 -17.06 8.42 6.25
C PRO A 620 -18.05 8.38 5.06
N PRO A 621 -17.68 7.78 3.90
CA PRO A 621 -18.55 7.73 2.71
C PRO A 621 -19.94 7.14 2.96
N GLU A 622 -20.05 6.21 3.89
CA GLU A 622 -21.28 5.49 4.26
C GLU A 622 -22.35 6.42 4.86
N THR A 623 -21.93 7.58 5.38
CA THR A 623 -22.84 8.57 5.99
C THR A 623 -23.43 9.57 4.99
N ARG A 624 -23.18 9.38 3.70
CA ARG A 624 -23.62 10.31 2.65
C ARG A 624 -25.09 10.67 2.74
N GLU A 625 -25.97 9.68 2.81
CA GLU A 625 -27.43 9.92 2.81
C GLU A 625 -27.86 10.71 4.04
N GLU A 626 -27.42 10.30 5.24
CA GLU A 626 -27.71 11.01 6.49
C GLU A 626 -27.23 12.48 6.45
N CYS A 627 -26.03 12.72 5.93
CA CYS A 627 -25.48 14.07 5.79
C CYS A 627 -26.30 14.89 4.79
N MET A 628 -26.65 14.32 3.64
CA MET A 628 -27.42 14.99 2.60
C MET A 628 -28.83 15.36 3.07
N ASP A 629 -29.46 14.50 3.88
CA ASP A 629 -30.77 14.76 4.48
C ASP A 629 -30.71 15.91 5.49
N MET A 630 -29.74 15.88 6.40
CA MET A 630 -29.56 16.94 7.40
C MET A 630 -29.28 18.30 6.75
N LEU A 631 -28.41 18.32 5.74
CA LEU A 631 -28.11 19.54 4.98
C LEU A 631 -29.32 20.02 4.18
N SER A 632 -30.16 19.13 3.68
CA SER A 632 -31.36 19.48 2.92
C SER A 632 -32.43 20.10 3.82
N ALA A 633 -32.58 19.61 5.05
CA ALA A 633 -33.46 20.23 6.04
C ALA A 633 -33.07 21.69 6.32
N VAL A 634 -31.79 21.96 6.57
CA VAL A 634 -31.27 23.32 6.81
C VAL A 634 -31.40 24.20 5.56
N LEU A 635 -31.08 23.67 4.37
CA LEU A 635 -31.17 24.42 3.12
C LEU A 635 -32.61 24.86 2.77
N ASN A 636 -33.59 24.00 3.07
CA ASN A 636 -34.99 24.23 2.69
C ASN A 636 -35.77 25.04 3.75
N ASP A 637 -35.20 25.29 4.93
CA ASP A 637 -35.79 26.19 5.92
C ASP A 637 -35.56 27.66 5.53
N PHE A 638 -36.61 28.35 5.08
CA PHE A 638 -36.52 29.76 4.69
C PHE A 638 -36.42 30.73 5.87
N SER A 639 -36.63 30.28 7.10
CA SER A 639 -36.40 31.09 8.30
C SER A 639 -34.91 31.22 8.66
N GLU A 640 -34.08 30.33 8.11
CA GLU A 640 -32.64 30.34 8.33
C GLU A 640 -31.93 31.48 7.59
N SER A 641 -30.80 31.92 8.17
CA SER A 641 -29.97 32.95 7.55
C SER A 641 -29.40 32.48 6.21
N SER A 642 -29.23 33.42 5.26
CA SER A 642 -28.68 33.12 3.94
C SER A 642 -27.30 32.46 4.03
N SER A 643 -26.45 32.89 4.96
CA SER A 643 -25.11 32.32 5.18
C SER A 643 -25.16 30.84 5.59
N ILE A 644 -26.10 30.45 6.45
CA ILE A 644 -26.29 29.06 6.93
C ILE A 644 -26.83 28.15 5.81
N ARG A 645 -27.83 28.64 5.07
CA ARG A 645 -28.40 27.93 3.91
C ARG A 645 -27.37 27.78 2.79
N ALA A 646 -26.61 28.84 2.50
CA ALA A 646 -25.53 28.83 1.52
C ALA A 646 -24.45 27.80 1.89
N CYS A 647 -24.00 27.77 3.14
CA CYS A 647 -23.04 26.78 3.61
C CYS A 647 -23.57 25.37 3.43
N SER A 648 -24.82 25.11 3.81
CA SER A 648 -25.45 23.79 3.66
C SER A 648 -25.48 23.32 2.20
N TYR A 649 -25.87 24.20 1.27
CA TYR A 649 -25.80 23.93 -0.17
C TYR A 649 -24.37 23.60 -0.61
N MET A 650 -23.38 24.37 -0.16
CA MET A 650 -21.99 24.13 -0.53
C MET A 650 -21.45 22.79 -0.04
N ILE A 651 -21.81 22.37 1.17
CA ILE A 651 -21.40 21.08 1.70
C ILE A 651 -22.05 19.93 0.92
N GLN A 652 -23.31 20.06 0.48
CA GLN A 652 -23.95 19.06 -0.40
C GLN A 652 -23.17 18.87 -1.70
N LEU A 653 -22.59 19.92 -2.28
CA LEU A 653 -21.77 19.83 -3.49
C LEU A 653 -20.49 19.01 -3.29
N THR A 654 -19.98 18.90 -2.06
CA THR A 654 -18.81 18.05 -1.76
C THR A 654 -19.12 16.56 -1.91
N TRP A 655 -20.38 16.15 -1.76
CA TRP A 655 -20.86 14.77 -1.79
C TRP A 655 -21.20 14.22 -3.19
N ARG A 656 -20.73 14.90 -4.24
CA ARG A 656 -20.95 14.53 -5.65
C ARG A 656 -22.42 14.17 -5.92
N PRO A 657 -23.32 15.15 -5.89
CA PRO A 657 -24.75 14.87 -6.04
C PRO A 657 -25.06 14.19 -7.37
N THR A 658 -26.06 13.33 -7.38
CA THR A 658 -26.50 12.58 -8.57
C THR A 658 -27.16 13.51 -9.59
N PRO A 659 -27.24 13.14 -10.87
CA PRO A 659 -27.95 13.93 -11.88
C PRO A 659 -29.40 14.27 -11.47
N ALA A 660 -30.08 13.36 -10.79
CA ALA A 660 -31.44 13.57 -10.26
C ALA A 660 -31.49 14.70 -9.21
N TRP A 661 -30.51 14.76 -8.30
CA TRP A 661 -30.41 15.85 -7.33
C TRP A 661 -30.23 17.20 -8.04
N TRP A 662 -29.37 17.26 -9.06
CA TRP A 662 -29.13 18.49 -9.82
C TRP A 662 -30.36 18.97 -10.58
N HIS A 663 -31.11 18.04 -11.16
CA HIS A 663 -32.39 18.34 -11.81
C HIS A 663 -33.40 18.93 -10.82
N LEU A 664 -33.53 18.33 -9.63
CA LEU A 664 -34.40 18.86 -8.58
C LEU A 664 -33.96 20.26 -8.15
N LYS A 665 -32.66 20.46 -7.91
CA LYS A 665 -32.11 21.76 -7.50
C LYS A 665 -32.24 22.83 -8.56
N ALA A 666 -32.17 22.48 -9.84
CA ALA A 666 -32.46 23.41 -10.91
C ALA A 666 -33.89 23.94 -10.83
N ILE A 667 -34.87 23.08 -10.58
CA ILE A 667 -36.27 23.48 -10.38
C ILE A 667 -36.43 24.32 -9.11
N ASP A 668 -35.77 23.94 -8.01
CA ASP A 668 -35.85 24.67 -6.74
C ASP A 668 -35.37 26.13 -6.88
N THR A 669 -34.44 26.43 -7.78
CA THR A 669 -33.99 27.83 -8.02
C THR A 669 -35.12 28.77 -8.47
N TRP A 670 -36.17 28.25 -9.11
CA TRP A 670 -37.36 29.02 -9.48
C TRP A 670 -38.21 29.40 -8.27
N LYS A 671 -38.23 28.52 -7.25
CA LYS A 671 -39.00 28.66 -6.02
C LYS A 671 -38.22 29.38 -4.91
N GLU A 672 -36.90 29.55 -5.07
CA GLU A 672 -36.04 30.17 -4.07
C GLU A 672 -36.36 31.67 -3.88
N PRO A 673 -36.83 32.09 -2.69
CA PRO A 673 -37.12 33.49 -2.40
C PRO A 673 -35.84 34.33 -2.23
N ASN A 674 -34.74 33.74 -1.76
CA ASN A 674 -33.49 34.45 -1.53
C ASN A 674 -32.64 34.52 -2.81
N ARG A 675 -32.51 35.73 -3.37
CA ARG A 675 -31.74 35.98 -4.59
C ARG A 675 -30.27 35.56 -4.49
N GLN A 676 -29.66 35.61 -3.30
CA GLN A 676 -28.28 35.18 -3.08
C GLN A 676 -28.14 33.66 -3.21
N ILE A 677 -29.06 32.89 -2.62
CA ILE A 677 -29.07 31.42 -2.71
C ILE A 677 -29.36 30.94 -4.13
N ALA A 678 -30.30 31.58 -4.82
CA ALA A 678 -30.57 31.29 -6.23
C ALA A 678 -29.36 31.57 -7.12
N SER A 679 -28.67 32.70 -6.90
CA SER A 679 -27.45 33.09 -7.62
C SER A 679 -26.28 32.14 -7.33
N LEU A 680 -26.07 31.77 -6.06
CA LEU A 680 -25.07 30.79 -5.64
C LEU A 680 -25.29 29.45 -6.33
N SER A 681 -26.54 28.96 -6.32
CA SER A 681 -26.91 27.69 -6.94
C SER A 681 -26.55 27.70 -8.43
N PHE A 682 -27.01 28.70 -9.17
CA PHE A 682 -26.72 28.85 -10.60
C PHE A 682 -25.22 28.97 -10.91
N LYS A 683 -24.49 29.84 -10.20
CA LYS A 683 -23.05 30.05 -10.42
C LYS A 683 -22.24 28.80 -10.11
N SER A 684 -22.55 28.10 -9.02
CA SER A 684 -21.86 26.86 -8.65
C SER A 684 -22.02 25.76 -9.70
N THR A 685 -23.19 25.65 -10.32
CA THR A 685 -23.46 24.70 -11.40
C THR A 685 -22.62 25.02 -12.63
N ILE A 686 -22.59 26.28 -13.06
CA ILE A 686 -21.79 26.73 -14.21
C ILE A 686 -20.30 26.48 -13.96
N ILE A 687 -19.82 26.82 -12.77
CA ILE A 687 -18.43 26.61 -12.41
C ILE A 687 -18.08 25.12 -12.39
N LYS A 688 -18.96 24.27 -11.88
CA LYS A 688 -18.75 22.81 -11.90
C LYS A 688 -18.71 22.26 -13.33
N TYR A 689 -19.53 22.82 -14.21
CA TYR A 689 -19.53 22.50 -15.64
C TYR A 689 -18.22 22.92 -16.34
N THR A 690 -17.71 24.13 -16.07
CA THR A 690 -16.49 24.62 -16.72
C THR A 690 -15.22 23.97 -16.18
N SER A 691 -15.22 23.56 -14.90
CA SER A 691 -14.07 22.91 -14.25
C SER A 691 -13.99 21.40 -14.48
N ASP A 692 -15.08 20.73 -14.87
CA ASP A 692 -15.08 19.29 -15.15
C ASP A 692 -15.91 18.97 -16.41
N ARG A 693 -15.24 19.01 -17.57
CA ARG A 693 -15.83 18.73 -18.90
C ARG A 693 -16.43 17.32 -19.03
N ARG A 694 -16.22 16.42 -18.07
CA ARG A 694 -16.83 15.08 -18.04
C ARG A 694 -18.27 15.11 -17.51
N LEU A 695 -18.72 16.19 -16.88
CA LEU A 695 -20.09 16.39 -16.41
C LEU A 695 -21.02 16.86 -17.54
N LYS A 696 -20.98 16.23 -18.71
CA LYS A 696 -21.78 16.59 -19.91
C LYS A 696 -23.29 16.65 -19.63
N TRP A 697 -23.77 15.90 -18.65
CA TRP A 697 -25.19 15.94 -18.25
C TRP A 697 -25.61 17.32 -17.68
N LEU A 698 -24.68 18.18 -17.23
CA LEU A 698 -24.98 19.55 -16.84
C LEU A 698 -25.47 20.43 -18.01
N ASP A 699 -25.17 20.06 -19.27
CA ASP A 699 -25.74 20.71 -20.47
C ASP A 699 -27.27 20.65 -20.49
N LEU A 700 -27.86 19.62 -19.87
CA LEU A 700 -29.31 19.45 -19.75
C LEU A 700 -29.89 20.21 -18.54
N ILE A 701 -29.06 20.51 -17.54
CA ILE A 701 -29.47 21.12 -16.27
C ILE A 701 -29.43 22.65 -16.36
N ILE A 702 -28.37 23.23 -16.92
CA ILE A 702 -28.19 24.68 -16.98
C ILE A 702 -29.39 25.41 -17.63
N PRO A 703 -29.97 24.93 -18.76
CA PRO A 703 -31.09 25.61 -19.41
C PRO A 703 -32.39 25.67 -18.59
N ILE A 704 -32.58 24.74 -17.64
CA ILE A 704 -33.79 24.67 -16.81
C ILE A 704 -33.63 25.37 -15.46
N MET A 705 -32.44 25.84 -15.10
CA MET A 705 -32.20 26.66 -13.91
C MET A 705 -32.69 28.10 -14.11
N LYS A 706 -33.13 28.76 -13.03
CA LYS A 706 -33.39 30.20 -13.04
C LYS A 706 -32.07 30.94 -13.31
N PRO A 707 -31.98 31.77 -14.35
CA PRO A 707 -30.77 32.55 -14.62
C PRO A 707 -30.42 33.44 -13.44
N ALA A 708 -29.14 33.50 -13.07
CA ALA A 708 -28.71 34.43 -12.03
C ALA A 708 -29.03 35.87 -12.46
N PRO A 709 -29.65 36.70 -11.59
CA PRO A 709 -29.85 38.11 -11.89
C PRO A 709 -28.49 38.80 -12.10
N SER A 710 -28.46 39.83 -12.95
CA SER A 710 -27.29 40.70 -13.14
C SER A 710 -26.94 41.40 -11.83
N SER A 711 -26.06 40.78 -11.05
CA SER A 711 -25.70 41.24 -9.71
C SER A 711 -24.51 42.19 -9.79
N GLY A 712 -24.70 43.46 -9.40
CA GLY A 712 -23.58 44.33 -9.03
C GLY A 712 -22.80 43.76 -7.85
N ALA A 713 -21.55 44.19 -7.68
CA ALA A 713 -20.59 43.65 -6.70
C ALA A 713 -21.10 43.63 -5.23
N SER A 714 -22.10 44.44 -4.88
CA SER A 714 -22.70 44.51 -3.54
C SER A 714 -23.81 43.49 -3.25
N MET A 715 -24.36 42.81 -4.27
CA MET A 715 -25.52 41.91 -4.12
C MET A 715 -25.23 40.44 -4.47
N SER A 716 -23.98 40.11 -4.80
CA SER A 716 -23.60 38.76 -5.18
C SER A 716 -22.71 38.10 -4.15
N SER A 717 -23.12 36.91 -3.70
CA SER A 717 -22.13 35.91 -3.33
C SER A 717 -21.28 35.60 -4.56
N ILE A 718 -20.00 35.94 -4.51
CA ILE A 718 -19.06 35.63 -5.59
C ILE A 718 -18.33 34.35 -5.20
N GLN A 719 -18.55 33.31 -5.99
CA GLN A 719 -17.67 32.16 -6.02
C GLN A 719 -16.55 32.46 -7.01
N HIS A 720 -15.31 32.45 -6.53
CA HIS A 720 -14.17 32.27 -7.40
C HIS A 720 -13.75 30.82 -7.31
N TYR A 721 -13.90 30.09 -8.41
CA TYR A 721 -13.15 28.87 -8.61
C TYR A 721 -11.89 29.24 -9.38
N TYR A 722 -10.75 29.12 -8.72
CA TYR A 722 -9.48 29.11 -9.43
C TYR A 722 -9.18 27.66 -9.80
N TYR A 723 -9.33 27.37 -11.08
CA TYR A 723 -8.84 26.14 -11.68
C TYR A 723 -7.64 26.51 -12.54
N LYS A 724 -6.43 26.31 -12.01
CA LYS A 724 -5.20 26.42 -12.79
C LYS A 724 -4.73 24.99 -13.05
N ILE A 725 -5.02 24.47 -14.24
CA ILE A 725 -4.21 23.37 -14.78
C ILE A 725 -2.91 24.03 -15.22
N LEU A 726 -1.82 23.73 -14.52
CA LEU A 726 -0.51 23.92 -15.13
C LEU A 726 -0.42 22.88 -16.25
N THR A 727 -0.44 23.33 -17.50
CA THR A 727 -0.42 22.46 -18.70
C THR A 727 0.86 21.62 -18.81
N THR A 728 1.78 21.74 -17.86
CA THR A 728 3.09 21.09 -17.81
C THR A 728 3.35 20.33 -16.51
N GLY A 729 2.37 20.17 -15.61
CA GLY A 729 2.52 19.39 -14.38
C GLY A 729 1.20 19.19 -13.61
N TRP A 730 1.06 18.04 -12.93
CA TRP A 730 -0.14 17.56 -12.20
C TRP A 730 -0.69 18.44 -11.08
N GLU A 731 -0.12 19.62 -10.82
CA GLU A 731 -0.60 20.48 -9.74
C GLU A 731 -1.95 21.10 -10.11
N SER A 732 -3.02 20.34 -9.90
CA SER A 732 -4.37 20.88 -9.82
C SER A 732 -4.61 21.37 -8.39
N THR A 733 -4.41 22.66 -8.17
CA THR A 733 -4.86 23.27 -6.91
C THR A 733 -6.34 23.57 -7.02
N TRP A 734 -7.16 22.86 -6.25
CA TRP A 734 -8.57 23.17 -6.08
C TRP A 734 -8.70 24.19 -4.96
N MET A 735 -8.67 25.48 -5.32
CA MET A 735 -9.00 26.54 -4.39
C MET A 735 -10.45 26.94 -4.58
N ASN A 736 -11.28 26.57 -3.60
CA ASN A 736 -12.66 27.02 -3.54
C ASN A 736 -12.71 28.21 -2.57
N SER A 737 -12.89 29.41 -3.10
CA SER A 737 -13.14 30.60 -2.28
C SER A 737 -14.60 31.04 -2.42
N PHE A 738 -15.25 31.20 -1.27
CA PHE A 738 -16.64 31.61 -1.18
C PHE A 738 -16.69 32.97 -0.49
N LEU A 739 -17.26 33.95 -1.20
CA LEU A 739 -17.68 35.21 -0.62
C LEU A 739 -19.19 35.13 -0.41
N VAL A 740 -19.62 35.21 0.85
CA VAL A 740 -21.04 35.40 1.21
C VAL A 740 -21.21 36.88 1.57
N SER A 741 -21.91 37.63 0.71
CA SER A 741 -22.18 39.05 0.94
C SER A 741 -23.46 39.20 1.77
N ARG A 742 -23.53 40.26 2.59
CA ARG A 742 -24.81 40.70 3.17
C ARG A 742 -25.69 41.35 2.09
N SER A 743 -26.99 41.41 2.35
CA SER A 743 -27.93 42.10 1.46
C SER A 743 -27.81 43.63 1.50
N ASP A 744 -27.12 44.13 2.53
CA ASP A 744 -27.11 45.50 3.02
C ASP A 744 -25.71 46.13 3.09
N GLU A 745 -24.64 45.37 2.80
CA GLU A 745 -23.25 45.86 2.85
C GLU A 745 -22.41 45.39 1.65
N VAL A 746 -21.44 46.22 1.23
CA VAL A 746 -20.49 45.92 0.14
C VAL A 746 -19.36 44.99 0.61
N TYR A 747 -19.09 44.96 1.92
CA TYR A 747 -18.08 44.09 2.50
C TYR A 747 -18.64 42.66 2.70
N PRO A 748 -17.90 41.61 2.31
CA PRO A 748 -18.32 40.23 2.54
C PRO A 748 -18.40 39.94 4.04
N GLU A 749 -19.44 39.22 4.49
CA GLU A 749 -19.62 38.87 5.90
C GLU A 749 -18.49 37.94 6.38
N ARG A 750 -18.01 37.06 5.49
CA ARG A 750 -16.81 36.23 5.67
C ARG A 750 -16.19 35.82 4.33
N TYR A 751 -14.88 35.63 4.35
CA TYR A 751 -14.14 34.85 3.37
C TYR A 751 -14.05 33.42 3.88
N VAL A 752 -14.69 32.46 3.20
CA VAL A 752 -14.54 31.04 3.52
C VAL A 752 -13.69 30.42 2.43
N GLN A 753 -12.44 30.16 2.76
CA GLN A 753 -11.53 29.42 1.89
C GLN A 753 -11.56 27.95 2.30
N PHE A 754 -11.96 27.08 1.38
CA PHE A 754 -11.68 25.66 1.51
C PHE A 754 -10.42 25.40 0.71
N GLU A 755 -9.26 25.59 1.34
CA GLU A 755 -8.01 25.05 0.82
C GLU A 755 -8.02 23.53 1.05
N GLN A 756 -7.72 22.77 0.01
CA GLN A 756 -6.99 21.53 0.25
C GLN A 756 -5.61 21.98 0.75
N PRO A 757 -5.12 21.53 1.92
CA PRO A 757 -3.79 21.91 2.37
C PRO A 757 -2.78 21.43 1.33
N MET A 758 -2.17 22.38 0.61
CA MET A 758 -0.94 22.13 -0.13
C MET A 758 0.14 21.85 0.91
N ARG A 759 0.74 20.65 0.85
CA ARG A 759 2.05 20.40 1.45
C ARG A 759 3.11 20.71 0.39
N VAL A 760 3.32 21.98 0.11
CA VAL A 760 4.62 22.46 -0.39
C VAL A 760 5.13 23.35 0.72
N GLY A 761 6.38 23.16 1.13
CA GLY A 761 7.01 23.77 2.31
C GLY A 761 7.17 25.30 2.22
N THR A 762 6.08 26.04 2.11
CA THR A 762 6.05 27.49 2.16
C THR A 762 5.14 27.95 3.30
N TRP A 763 5.81 28.40 4.37
CA TRP A 763 5.41 29.43 5.33
C TRP A 763 3.91 29.62 5.61
N PHE A 764 3.52 29.29 6.85
CA PHE A 764 2.33 29.77 7.58
C PHE A 764 1.05 30.01 6.75
N PRO A 765 -0.05 29.28 7.00
CA PRO A 765 -1.34 29.90 6.78
C PRO A 765 -1.37 31.11 7.72
N GLN A 766 -1.34 32.33 7.17
CA GLN A 766 -1.78 33.50 7.89
C GLN A 766 -3.26 33.29 8.20
N THR A 767 -3.56 32.58 9.28
CA THR A 767 -4.76 32.84 10.05
C THR A 767 -4.61 34.27 10.54
N GLN A 768 -5.12 35.23 9.76
CA GLN A 768 -5.62 36.45 10.35
C GLN A 768 -6.71 36.05 11.34
N VAL A 769 -6.29 35.83 12.58
CA VAL A 769 -7.15 36.07 13.73
C VAL A 769 -7.45 37.57 13.63
N MET A 770 -8.54 37.91 12.94
CA MET A 770 -9.15 39.22 13.14
C MET A 770 -9.54 39.24 14.61
N ARG A 771 -8.70 39.90 15.41
CA ARG A 771 -9.07 40.40 16.73
C ARG A 771 -10.35 41.21 16.53
N TYR A 772 -11.44 40.70 17.08
CA TYR A 772 -12.51 41.57 17.56
C TYR A 772 -12.19 41.96 18.99
#